data_AF-A0A3S0N4G2-F1
#
_entry.id   AF-A0A3S0N4G2-F1
#
_cell.length_a   1.000
_cell.length_b   1.000
_cell.length_c   1.000
_cell.angle_alpha   90.00
_cell.angle_beta   90.00
_cell.angle_gamma   90.00
#
_symmetry.space_group_name_H-M   'P 1'
#
loop_
_entity.id
_entity.type
_entity.pdbx_description
1 polymer ?
#
loop_
_entity_poly.entity_id
_entity_poly.type
_entity_poly.pdbx_seq_one_letter_code
_entity_poly.pdbx_strand_id
1 'polypeptide(L)'
;MGEIEDYQFNINNLYDYGDAPVEYSRARDGVISIPARQALSPVLRLGKIIDTETSAFSVALGASNNGSNGDGDDEDGIASVMPVYKGTAYYSKVNVFNNSGSVKTLYGWVDFNNNGFFEASEVNSIAVPSSNTQQNITLSWTVASTNLIPVGVNQLHMRLRISDGALVDFATGAPGLVVDERSIGDGLSTGIYGIANGGEIEDYQLPVIISYDYGDAPNIYDTSRNNIIAPARQAISQGLYIGNNPADYESTKQLLVGNASGDDNSGTDDEDGVTLSPIYSGGGTNYSVNVKVTNMTSTAKTLYGWIDFNNNGRFEATEARTVTVPVNTDNSAVTLSWPAVSTILAGNPSQLYMRLRLSEGTLTDFVTGADGSLVDEIALGDGINTGEYAITPVIYNGEIEDHTIPVINGLDYGDVPIGYEQNTSGVNLPARHVPDYNLTIGATIDTEAASQSVAAGADNNETNGDGLDEDGISTPLPAHVSGLDYNAIINVTNNLSTPATLHAWIDIDENGHFTSNEYTSTILAANSGSQNATLHWGNTLTYTGTASNIYMRVRISSAVLADNLTTTNVDERSIGDGLSTGVNASYPINGEVEDYDLPIDTTVIVPQPCTDTDDRLGILDPIQGLLHASIVRTATGDYLVFGDRANGEGVTDQNTPIKVESGANGFNFAGAPLMVTGTSNSGYIGGGHQYFLLTTLGLYVWGASNVFTSANNAIAQAPLPPGISPASIQMIDAGTYGMSSNGTASLMVLTKTGEIWVYSNTAGSPVHGDGGQVNIGWHQVMKDSTTPLTGMKDVRTAGGVAIASDGNNFYTWGTNVSLGDGFGFSTKSYATKMRAPLGITFPIKQQEINNDTYSSYYLRDSAGKVFVLGNNNWGQLGIGSTNNIFSWLPITIVNEQPDVAGVQTDVAKPIKRLHGFQQIIMILTWHLFI
;
A
#
# COMPACT_ATOMS: atom_id res chain seq x y z
N MET A 1 24.93 -37.87 52.56
CA MET A 1 26.14 -37.10 52.87
C MET A 1 25.80 -35.66 52.53
N GLY A 2 25.86 -34.75 53.50
CA GLY A 2 25.75 -33.31 53.28
C GLY A 2 27.10 -32.67 53.58
N GLU A 3 27.47 -31.67 52.80
CA GLU A 3 28.65 -30.83 52.99
C GLU A 3 28.31 -29.65 53.91
N ILE A 4 29.33 -29.14 54.63
CA ILE A 4 29.28 -27.91 55.41
C ILE A 4 30.35 -27.00 54.80
N GLU A 5 29.97 -25.86 54.25
CA GLU A 5 30.90 -24.81 53.86
C GLU A 5 31.09 -23.80 55.01
N ASP A 6 32.33 -23.61 55.45
CA ASP A 6 32.72 -22.52 56.35
C ASP A 6 33.27 -21.35 55.52
N TYR A 7 32.70 -20.15 55.72
CA TYR A 7 33.14 -18.93 55.04
C TYR A 7 33.86 -18.01 56.03
N GLN A 8 35.03 -17.51 55.64
CA GLN A 8 35.73 -16.42 56.32
C GLN A 8 35.36 -15.09 55.65
N PHE A 9 34.84 -14.15 56.43
CA PHE A 9 34.58 -12.79 55.96
C PHE A 9 35.72 -11.87 56.39
N ASN A 10 36.17 -11.00 55.48
CA ASN A 10 37.08 -9.92 55.83
C ASN A 10 36.29 -8.84 56.57
N ILE A 11 36.77 -8.46 57.75
CA ILE A 11 36.30 -7.27 58.48
C ILE A 11 37.33 -6.19 58.21
N ASN A 12 36.96 -5.16 57.45
CA ASN A 12 37.78 -3.97 57.24
C ASN A 12 37.05 -2.75 57.81
N ASN A 13 37.81 -1.68 58.07
CA ASN A 13 37.27 -0.36 58.43
C ASN A 13 37.46 0.59 57.25
N LEU A 14 37.08 0.14 56.07
CA LEU A 14 37.12 0.94 54.85
C LEU A 14 35.73 1.53 54.61
N TYR A 15 35.70 2.81 54.30
CA TYR A 15 34.49 3.57 53.99
C TYR A 15 34.83 4.47 52.81
N ASP A 16 33.86 4.79 51.97
CA ASP A 16 34.01 5.91 51.04
C ASP A 16 33.68 7.18 51.83
N TYR A 17 34.49 8.22 51.68
CA TYR A 17 34.31 9.51 52.34
C TYR A 17 33.94 10.66 51.39
N GLY A 18 34.00 10.42 50.08
CA GLY A 18 34.16 11.43 49.04
C GLY A 18 35.39 12.32 49.23
N ASP A 19 35.63 13.18 48.26
CA ASP A 19 36.88 13.91 48.14
C ASP A 19 36.75 15.44 48.02
N ALA A 20 35.56 16.01 48.28
CA ALA A 20 35.39 17.46 48.29
C ALA A 20 36.44 18.14 49.21
N PRO A 21 36.85 19.38 48.92
CA PRO A 21 37.82 20.09 49.75
C PRO A 21 37.46 20.05 51.23
N VAL A 22 38.47 19.95 52.10
CA VAL A 22 38.32 19.71 53.55
C VAL A 22 37.35 20.66 54.28
N GLU A 23 37.09 21.84 53.71
CA GLU A 23 36.12 22.80 54.24
C GLU A 23 34.66 22.34 54.15
N TYR A 24 34.29 21.59 53.12
CA TYR A 24 32.96 20.98 52.96
C TYR A 24 32.68 19.85 53.96
N SER A 25 33.70 19.46 54.72
CA SER A 25 33.61 18.48 55.79
C SER A 25 33.53 19.13 57.17
N ARG A 26 33.45 20.46 57.28
CA ARG A 26 33.38 21.14 58.59
C ARG A 26 32.09 20.79 59.33
N ALA A 27 32.29 20.33 60.56
CA ALA A 27 31.24 20.12 61.53
C ALA A 27 30.63 21.46 61.95
N ARG A 28 29.56 21.35 62.72
CA ARG A 28 28.77 22.48 63.17
C ARG A 28 29.60 23.61 63.79
N ASP A 29 30.66 23.31 64.54
CA ASP A 29 31.49 24.36 65.16
C ASP A 29 32.32 25.19 64.15
N GLY A 30 32.30 24.84 62.86
CA GLY A 30 33.02 25.50 61.78
C GLY A 30 34.53 25.30 61.83
N VAL A 31 35.03 24.46 62.75
CA VAL A 31 36.47 24.28 63.03
C VAL A 31 36.89 22.83 62.88
N ILE A 32 36.12 21.88 63.42
CA ILE A 32 36.43 20.46 63.33
C ILE A 32 35.92 19.93 62.00
N SER A 33 36.77 19.24 61.23
CA SER A 33 36.34 18.55 60.02
C SER A 33 35.94 17.11 60.36
N ILE A 34 34.72 16.73 60.00
CA ILE A 34 34.15 15.40 60.14
C ILE A 34 33.63 15.00 58.74
N PRO A 35 34.51 14.45 57.88
CA PRO A 35 34.13 14.04 56.53
C PRO A 35 32.91 13.13 56.53
N ALA A 36 32.07 13.26 55.50
CA ALA A 36 31.02 12.28 55.26
C ALA A 36 31.63 10.89 55.12
N ARG A 37 30.87 9.84 55.41
CA ARG A 37 31.28 8.49 55.01
C ARG A 37 30.12 7.54 54.80
N GLN A 38 30.32 6.51 53.99
CA GLN A 38 29.43 5.37 53.81
C GLN A 38 30.19 4.05 53.84
N ALA A 39 29.54 3.00 54.32
CA ALA A 39 30.06 1.65 54.17
C ALA A 39 29.73 1.13 52.75
N LEU A 40 30.67 0.37 52.17
CA LEU A 40 30.48 -0.25 50.86
C LEU A 40 29.15 -1.00 50.76
N SER A 41 28.37 -0.70 49.73
CA SER A 41 27.13 -1.41 49.44
C SER A 41 27.05 -1.85 47.98
N PRO A 42 27.07 -3.16 47.68
CA PRO A 42 26.94 -3.64 46.31
C PRO A 42 25.51 -3.49 45.74
N VAL A 43 24.54 -3.12 46.58
CA VAL A 43 23.11 -3.01 46.22
C VAL A 43 22.57 -1.58 46.36
N LEU A 44 23.40 -0.63 46.79
CA LEU A 44 22.99 0.77 46.94
C LEU A 44 24.19 1.68 46.72
N ARG A 45 24.26 2.30 45.55
CA ARG A 45 25.43 3.02 45.07
C ARG A 45 25.04 4.02 43.97
N LEU A 46 25.84 5.06 43.83
CA LEU A 46 25.95 5.92 42.68
C LEU A 46 26.82 5.19 41.63
N GLY A 47 26.66 5.52 40.35
CA GLY A 47 27.61 5.06 39.34
C GLY A 47 27.87 3.53 39.25
N LYS A 48 29.01 3.15 38.71
CA LYS A 48 29.46 1.76 38.53
C LYS A 48 30.71 1.45 39.34
N ILE A 49 31.50 2.44 39.70
CA ILE A 49 32.66 2.29 40.54
C ILE A 49 32.22 2.58 41.97
N ILE A 50 32.89 1.98 42.94
CA ILE A 50 32.83 2.39 44.35
C ILE A 50 34.25 2.21 44.84
N ASP A 51 34.78 3.21 45.51
CA ASP A 51 36.05 3.09 46.21
C ASP A 51 35.83 3.07 47.74
N THR A 52 36.88 2.75 48.50
CA THR A 52 36.81 2.81 49.97
C THR A 52 38.21 2.93 50.56
N GLU A 53 38.33 3.70 51.62
CA GLU A 53 39.60 4.10 52.21
C GLU A 53 39.56 4.10 53.73
N THR A 54 40.74 4.17 54.34
CA THR A 54 40.86 4.22 55.81
C THR A 54 40.60 5.62 56.39
N SER A 55 40.62 6.65 55.54
CA SER A 55 40.45 8.06 55.89
C SER A 55 40.28 8.89 54.62
N ALA A 56 39.45 9.94 54.67
CA ALA A 56 39.18 10.83 53.53
C ALA A 56 40.43 11.35 52.80
N PHE A 57 40.37 11.38 51.47
CA PHE A 57 41.40 11.92 50.58
C PHE A 57 40.93 13.19 49.84
N SER A 58 40.53 14.21 50.60
CA SER A 58 40.05 15.47 50.03
C SER A 58 41.03 16.15 49.06
N VAL A 59 40.51 16.70 47.97
CA VAL A 59 41.27 17.56 47.06
C VAL A 59 41.62 18.91 47.69
N ALA A 60 42.64 19.58 47.13
CA ALA A 60 42.98 20.95 47.51
C ALA A 60 41.88 21.93 47.04
N LEU A 61 41.70 23.05 47.75
CA LEU A 61 40.73 24.08 47.36
C LEU A 61 40.97 24.56 45.91
N GLY A 62 39.93 24.49 45.09
CA GLY A 62 39.95 24.86 43.66
C GLY A 62 40.50 23.78 42.72
N ALA A 63 40.97 22.64 43.23
CA ALA A 63 41.25 21.48 42.39
C ALA A 63 39.94 20.77 42.00
N SER A 64 39.88 20.27 40.77
CA SER A 64 38.76 19.45 40.31
C SER A 64 38.86 18.05 40.88
N ASN A 65 37.72 17.54 41.33
CA ASN A 65 37.49 16.19 41.83
C ASN A 65 36.58 15.35 40.92
N ASN A 66 36.37 15.73 39.65
CA ASN A 66 35.47 14.98 38.76
C ASN A 66 36.13 13.73 38.13
N GLY A 67 36.94 12.98 38.88
CA GLY A 67 37.75 11.82 38.45
C GLY A 67 38.99 11.67 39.32
N SER A 68 39.96 10.79 38.99
CA SER A 68 41.13 10.34 39.83
C SER A 68 41.85 11.26 40.83
N ASN A 69 41.69 12.58 40.78
CA ASN A 69 42.23 13.48 41.80
C ASN A 69 41.43 13.35 43.09
N GLY A 70 42.01 12.76 44.13
CA GLY A 70 41.34 12.62 45.41
C GLY A 70 41.53 11.22 45.95
N ASP A 71 40.42 10.52 46.15
CA ASP A 71 40.30 9.11 46.55
C ASP A 71 40.22 8.16 45.34
N GLY A 72 39.61 8.52 44.23
CA GLY A 72 39.43 7.56 43.13
C GLY A 72 38.82 8.08 41.84
N ASP A 73 38.39 7.13 41.01
CA ASP A 73 37.63 7.36 39.77
C ASP A 73 36.13 7.10 39.98
N ASP A 74 35.66 7.12 41.23
CA ASP A 74 34.29 6.76 41.63
C ASP A 74 33.27 7.89 41.44
N GLU A 75 33.67 9.07 40.96
CA GLU A 75 32.75 10.11 40.44
C GLU A 75 32.09 9.72 39.11
N ASP A 76 31.48 8.54 39.04
CA ASP A 76 30.84 8.00 37.85
C ASP A 76 29.31 7.94 37.95
N GLY A 77 28.74 8.44 39.06
CA GLY A 77 27.33 8.75 39.19
C GLY A 77 26.85 9.85 38.25
N ILE A 78 27.68 10.84 37.88
CA ILE A 78 27.37 11.85 36.86
C ILE A 78 28.31 11.66 35.67
N ALA A 79 27.77 11.19 34.55
CA ALA A 79 28.58 10.89 33.35
C ALA A 79 29.21 12.13 32.69
N SER A 80 28.54 13.28 32.78
CA SER A 80 29.04 14.56 32.29
C SER A 80 28.52 15.68 33.18
N VAL A 81 29.44 16.46 33.76
CA VAL A 81 29.09 17.56 34.66
C VAL A 81 28.61 18.75 33.86
N MET A 82 27.36 19.14 34.07
CA MET A 82 26.80 20.34 33.44
C MET A 82 27.17 21.61 34.20
N PRO A 83 27.40 22.72 33.48
CA PRO A 83 27.65 24.00 34.10
C PRO A 83 26.43 24.57 34.81
N VAL A 84 26.69 25.49 35.73
CA VAL A 84 25.69 26.24 36.47
C VAL A 84 25.61 27.66 35.93
N TYR A 85 24.39 28.10 35.63
CA TYR A 85 24.10 29.46 35.20
C TYR A 85 23.46 30.25 36.33
N LYS A 86 24.06 31.40 36.66
CA LYS A 86 23.50 32.28 37.69
C LYS A 86 22.14 32.82 37.25
N GLY A 87 21.11 32.59 38.06
CA GLY A 87 19.75 33.06 37.78
C GLY A 87 18.91 32.12 36.92
N THR A 88 19.43 30.93 36.60
CA THR A 88 18.73 29.87 35.86
C THR A 88 18.61 28.63 36.75
N ALA A 89 17.56 27.83 36.63
CA ALA A 89 17.45 26.58 37.40
C ALA A 89 18.58 25.61 37.01
N TYR A 90 19.06 24.79 37.94
CA TYR A 90 20.11 23.81 37.67
C TYR A 90 19.55 22.40 37.75
N TYR A 91 19.92 21.54 36.81
CA TYR A 91 19.48 20.15 36.74
C TYR A 91 20.71 19.25 36.59
N SER A 92 20.77 18.19 37.39
CA SER A 92 21.85 17.20 37.33
C SER A 92 21.28 15.80 37.22
N LYS A 93 21.78 15.05 36.24
CA LYS A 93 21.33 13.71 35.86
C LYS A 93 22.27 12.67 36.48
N VAL A 94 21.77 11.94 37.48
CA VAL A 94 22.56 11.03 38.33
C VAL A 94 22.20 9.57 38.09
N ASN A 95 23.20 8.73 37.80
CA ASN A 95 23.08 7.29 37.72
C ASN A 95 23.08 6.68 39.12
N VAL A 96 21.95 6.07 39.52
CA VAL A 96 21.76 5.50 40.85
C VAL A 96 21.33 4.05 40.76
N PHE A 97 22.04 3.16 41.44
CA PHE A 97 21.64 1.77 41.60
C PHE A 97 21.10 1.54 43.02
N ASN A 98 19.78 1.34 43.13
CA ASN A 98 19.13 0.93 44.36
C ASN A 98 18.45 -0.43 44.16
N ASN A 99 19.10 -1.50 44.58
CA ASN A 99 18.55 -2.86 44.63
C ASN A 99 18.39 -3.35 46.08
N SER A 100 18.12 -2.42 47.01
CA SER A 100 17.98 -2.71 48.44
C SER A 100 16.65 -3.38 48.81
N GLY A 101 15.70 -3.48 47.89
CA GLY A 101 14.34 -3.97 48.13
C GLY A 101 13.39 -2.92 48.74
N SER A 102 13.83 -1.67 48.91
CA SER A 102 13.02 -0.56 49.41
C SER A 102 13.37 0.75 48.70
N VAL A 103 12.46 1.73 48.73
CA VAL A 103 12.74 3.09 48.23
C VAL A 103 13.80 3.72 49.12
N LYS A 104 14.84 4.31 48.51
CA LYS A 104 15.88 5.10 49.20
C LYS A 104 15.81 6.56 48.77
N THR A 105 16.55 7.42 49.45
CA THR A 105 16.60 8.85 49.11
C THR A 105 18.00 9.19 48.62
N LEU A 106 18.10 9.73 47.42
CA LEU A 106 19.29 10.41 46.92
C LEU A 106 19.25 11.85 47.43
N TYR A 107 20.34 12.30 48.03
CA TYR A 107 20.54 13.69 48.41
C TYR A 107 21.64 14.30 47.55
N GLY A 108 21.47 15.56 47.16
CA GLY A 108 22.48 16.36 46.50
C GLY A 108 22.56 17.75 47.13
N TRP A 109 23.74 18.20 47.51
CA TRP A 109 24.00 19.58 47.95
C TRP A 109 24.86 20.28 46.91
N VAL A 110 24.61 21.57 46.67
CA VAL A 110 25.48 22.44 45.87
C VAL A 110 25.68 23.75 46.64
N ASP A 111 26.92 24.07 46.99
CA ASP A 111 27.25 25.31 47.72
C ASP A 111 27.13 26.53 46.80
N PHE A 112 25.89 26.98 46.55
CA PHE A 112 25.62 28.07 45.63
C PHE A 112 26.09 29.41 46.16
N ASN A 113 26.16 29.60 47.47
CA ASN A 113 26.62 30.86 48.04
C ASN A 113 28.15 30.92 48.19
N ASN A 114 28.83 29.80 47.89
CA ASN A 114 30.27 29.60 47.87
C ASN A 114 30.93 29.99 49.20
N ASN A 115 30.31 29.56 50.31
CA ASN A 115 30.78 29.83 51.68
C ASN A 115 31.61 28.69 52.29
N GLY A 116 31.75 27.56 51.58
CA GLY A 116 32.50 26.38 51.99
C GLY A 116 31.73 25.43 52.90
N PHE A 117 30.41 25.53 52.97
CA PHE A 117 29.53 24.65 53.73
C PHE A 117 28.37 24.18 52.86
N PHE A 118 27.91 22.94 53.07
CA PHE A 118 26.66 22.47 52.50
C PHE A 118 25.52 22.73 53.48
N GLU A 119 24.63 23.65 53.13
CA GLU A 119 23.54 24.12 53.99
C GLU A 119 22.20 23.45 53.67
N ALA A 120 21.25 23.51 54.61
CA ALA A 120 19.91 22.95 54.39
C ALA A 120 19.13 23.66 53.27
N SER A 121 19.52 24.87 52.86
CA SER A 121 18.97 25.59 51.70
C SER A 121 19.54 25.13 50.36
N GLU A 122 20.60 24.32 50.38
CA GLU A 122 21.38 23.92 49.21
C GLU A 122 21.12 22.46 48.81
N VAL A 123 20.39 21.74 49.65
CA VAL A 123 20.01 20.36 49.40
C VAL A 123 18.81 20.26 48.46
N ASN A 124 18.90 19.36 47.49
CA ASN A 124 17.74 18.73 46.88
C ASN A 124 17.77 17.23 47.19
N SER A 125 16.60 16.60 47.27
CA SER A 125 16.52 15.17 47.53
C SER A 125 15.35 14.54 46.79
N ILE A 126 15.55 13.33 46.30
CA ILE A 126 14.56 12.59 45.51
C ILE A 126 14.50 11.13 45.94
N ALA A 127 13.30 10.57 45.90
CA ALA A 127 13.06 9.16 46.19
C ALA A 127 13.49 8.31 44.99
N VAL A 128 14.31 7.30 45.24
CA VAL A 128 14.82 6.33 44.25
C VAL A 128 14.17 4.97 44.52
N PRO A 129 13.25 4.50 43.68
CA PRO A 129 12.65 3.17 43.81
C PRO A 129 13.69 2.05 43.78
N SER A 130 13.33 0.87 44.31
CA SER A 130 14.18 -0.30 44.15
C SER A 130 14.06 -0.83 42.71
N SER A 131 15.20 -1.05 42.05
CA SER A 131 15.32 -1.60 40.69
C SER A 131 16.48 -2.60 40.63
N ASN A 132 16.37 -3.60 39.76
CA ASN A 132 17.46 -4.54 39.47
C ASN A 132 18.46 -3.99 38.42
N THR A 133 18.16 -2.84 37.83
CA THR A 133 19.04 -2.11 36.91
C THR A 133 19.36 -0.73 37.48
N GLN A 134 20.49 -0.16 37.04
CA GLN A 134 20.81 1.24 37.33
C GLN A 134 19.72 2.14 36.74
N GLN A 135 19.31 3.13 37.54
CA GLN A 135 18.31 4.13 37.18
C GLN A 135 19.03 5.44 36.92
N ASN A 136 18.37 6.32 36.18
CA ASN A 136 18.87 7.64 35.95
C ASN A 136 17.88 8.65 36.54
N ILE A 137 18.37 9.49 37.46
CA ILE A 137 17.58 10.28 38.39
C ILE A 137 18.00 11.74 38.26
N THR A 138 17.06 12.63 37.96
CA THR A 138 17.33 14.06 37.84
C THR A 138 17.08 14.78 39.17
N LEU A 139 18.12 15.42 39.71
CA LEU A 139 18.01 16.41 40.79
C LEU A 139 17.84 17.82 40.20
N SER A 140 17.14 18.69 40.91
CA SER A 140 16.87 20.05 40.45
C SER A 140 17.04 21.10 41.55
N TRP A 141 17.66 22.22 41.24
CA TRP A 141 17.76 23.38 42.11
C TRP A 141 17.14 24.60 41.43
N THR A 142 16.49 25.43 42.23
CA THR A 142 15.69 26.54 41.72
C THR A 142 16.54 27.74 41.32
N VAL A 143 15.96 28.66 40.54
CA VAL A 143 16.53 29.99 40.27
C VAL A 143 16.88 30.76 41.56
N ALA A 144 16.14 30.54 42.66
CA ALA A 144 16.47 31.17 43.93
C ALA A 144 17.82 30.68 44.49
N SER A 145 18.15 29.40 44.27
CA SER A 145 19.42 28.79 44.69
C SER A 145 20.59 29.35 43.87
N THR A 146 20.50 29.31 42.53
CA THR A 146 21.59 29.79 41.65
C THR A 146 21.79 31.31 41.71
N ASN A 147 20.81 32.09 42.17
CA ASN A 147 20.98 33.52 42.40
C ASN A 147 21.90 33.85 43.58
N LEU A 148 22.16 32.89 44.48
CA LEU A 148 23.07 33.07 45.60
C LEU A 148 24.54 33.15 45.17
N ILE A 149 24.86 32.70 43.95
CA ILE A 149 26.23 32.69 43.40
C ILE A 149 26.85 34.09 43.45
N PRO A 150 27.92 34.30 44.24
CA PRO A 150 28.61 35.57 44.28
C PRO A 150 29.24 35.95 42.93
N VAL A 151 29.39 37.26 42.68
CA VAL A 151 30.03 37.75 41.45
C VAL A 151 31.49 37.30 41.42
N GLY A 152 31.93 36.71 40.29
CA GLY A 152 33.32 36.29 40.08
C GLY A 152 33.61 34.85 40.49
N VAL A 153 32.62 34.11 41.02
CA VAL A 153 32.73 32.67 41.24
C VAL A 153 32.61 31.94 39.90
N ASN A 154 33.58 31.06 39.61
CA ASN A 154 33.67 30.28 38.37
C ASN A 154 33.54 28.77 38.61
N GLN A 155 33.49 28.33 39.87
CA GLN A 155 33.38 26.94 40.27
C GLN A 155 32.57 26.83 41.56
N LEU A 156 31.73 25.82 41.69
CA LEU A 156 31.01 25.43 42.90
C LEU A 156 31.35 23.97 43.23
N HIS A 157 31.09 23.55 44.46
CA HIS A 157 31.17 22.14 44.83
C HIS A 157 29.79 21.56 45.06
N MET A 158 29.66 20.28 44.73
CA MET A 158 28.48 19.48 44.87
C MET A 158 28.82 18.19 45.61
N ARG A 159 27.91 17.72 46.45
CA ARG A 159 28.00 16.42 47.11
C ARG A 159 26.75 15.62 46.82
N LEU A 160 26.91 14.40 46.36
CA LEU A 160 25.86 13.39 46.29
C LEU A 160 26.00 12.41 47.45
N ARG A 161 24.87 11.97 48.00
CA ARG A 161 24.86 10.92 49.02
C ARG A 161 23.63 10.05 48.87
N ILE A 162 23.85 8.74 48.83
CA ILE A 162 22.80 7.74 49.01
C ILE A 162 23.12 6.86 50.22
N SER A 163 22.12 6.54 51.03
CA SER A 163 22.31 5.76 52.26
C SER A 163 21.17 4.80 52.52
N ASP A 164 21.50 3.65 53.09
CA ASP A 164 20.54 2.70 53.65
C ASP A 164 20.00 3.19 55.00
N GLY A 165 20.75 4.07 55.67
CA GLY A 165 20.40 4.69 56.95
C GLY A 165 19.49 5.90 56.79
N ALA A 166 18.72 6.18 57.85
CA ALA A 166 17.96 7.42 57.93
C ALA A 166 18.89 8.59 58.26
N LEU A 167 19.04 9.53 57.31
CA LEU A 167 19.81 10.75 57.51
C LEU A 167 18.90 11.82 58.15
N VAL A 168 19.43 12.58 59.12
CA VAL A 168 18.66 13.56 59.88
C VAL A 168 19.44 14.86 60.01
N ASP A 169 18.84 15.94 59.53
CA ASP A 169 19.33 17.31 59.72
C ASP A 169 18.91 17.87 61.08
N PHE A 170 19.78 18.64 61.73
CA PHE A 170 19.49 19.32 62.98
C PHE A 170 19.08 20.77 62.74
N ALA A 171 17.81 20.96 62.38
CA ALA A 171 17.26 22.26 61.99
C ALA A 171 17.12 23.32 63.12
N THR A 172 17.58 23.11 64.35
CA THR A 172 17.29 24.01 65.49
C THR A 172 18.51 24.38 66.36
N GLY A 173 18.92 25.64 66.32
CA GLY A 173 19.93 26.22 67.21
C GLY A 173 21.29 26.37 66.53
N ALA A 174 22.00 27.48 66.81
CA ALA A 174 23.31 27.71 66.21
C ALA A 174 24.33 26.66 66.71
N PRO A 175 25.26 26.18 65.86
CA PRO A 175 25.40 26.50 64.44
C PRO A 175 24.62 25.62 63.44
N GLY A 176 23.55 24.91 63.83
CA GLY A 176 22.69 24.09 62.96
C GLY A 176 21.86 24.86 61.92
N LEU A 177 22.36 26.01 61.48
CA LEU A 177 21.92 26.76 60.30
C LEU A 177 23.06 26.96 59.28
N VAL A 178 24.28 26.51 59.59
CA VAL A 178 25.50 26.75 58.79
C VAL A 178 25.93 25.48 58.04
N VAL A 179 25.52 24.30 58.50
CA VAL A 179 25.78 23.03 57.80
C VAL A 179 24.58 22.11 57.98
N ASP A 180 24.21 21.40 56.92
CA ASP A 180 23.26 20.29 56.94
C ASP A 180 23.99 19.03 57.39
N GLU A 181 23.66 18.48 58.56
CA GLU A 181 24.40 17.32 59.09
C GLU A 181 24.26 16.06 58.23
N ARG A 182 23.29 16.00 57.31
CA ARG A 182 23.18 14.91 56.35
C ARG A 182 24.33 14.92 55.32
N SER A 183 25.02 16.05 55.14
CA SER A 183 26.15 16.20 54.20
C SER A 183 27.50 15.80 54.81
N ILE A 184 27.58 15.56 56.12
CA ILE A 184 28.82 15.23 56.85
C ILE A 184 28.65 13.97 57.72
N GLY A 185 29.75 13.47 58.29
CA GLY A 185 29.75 12.31 59.18
C GLY A 185 28.94 11.10 58.68
N ASP A 186 28.27 10.40 59.61
CA ASP A 186 27.32 9.32 59.27
C ASP A 186 25.90 9.87 58.98
N GLY A 187 25.75 11.17 58.75
CA GLY A 187 24.47 11.82 58.43
C GLY A 187 23.49 11.93 59.59
N LEU A 188 24.00 11.88 60.82
CA LEU A 188 23.23 11.98 62.06
C LEU A 188 23.08 13.44 62.48
N SER A 189 21.96 13.79 63.12
CA SER A 189 21.70 15.14 63.69
C SER A 189 22.76 15.69 64.67
N THR A 190 23.70 14.84 65.11
CA THR A 190 24.83 15.23 65.95
C THR A 190 26.06 15.69 65.16
N GLY A 191 26.11 15.44 63.85
CA GLY A 191 27.25 15.77 62.99
C GLY A 191 28.52 14.99 63.31
N ILE A 192 28.42 13.83 63.97
CA ILE A 192 29.55 12.97 64.36
C ILE A 192 29.38 11.55 63.80
N TYR A 193 30.44 10.76 63.84
CA TYR A 193 30.40 9.33 63.52
C TYR A 193 29.66 8.50 64.56
N GLY A 194 28.81 7.59 64.07
CA GLY A 194 28.15 6.51 64.78
C GLY A 194 28.36 5.19 64.03
N ILE A 195 27.25 4.54 63.65
CA ILE A 195 27.27 3.31 62.83
C ILE A 195 27.16 3.74 61.36
N ALA A 196 28.17 3.43 60.56
CA ALA A 196 28.14 3.65 59.12
C ALA A 196 27.10 2.73 58.47
N ASN A 197 26.33 3.27 57.53
CA ASN A 197 25.31 2.53 56.78
C ASN A 197 25.82 2.24 55.37
N GLY A 198 25.24 1.23 54.72
CA GLY A 198 25.54 0.95 53.32
C GLY A 198 25.13 2.11 52.42
N GLY A 199 25.93 2.44 51.42
CA GLY A 199 25.63 3.52 50.49
C GLY A 199 26.88 3.98 49.77
N GLU A 200 26.83 5.22 49.27
CA GLU A 200 27.96 5.89 48.63
C GLU A 200 27.83 7.41 48.73
N ILE A 201 28.97 8.09 48.68
CA ILE A 201 29.14 9.53 48.52
C ILE A 201 29.97 9.75 47.26
N GLU A 202 29.62 10.76 46.48
CA GLU A 202 30.44 11.24 45.38
C GLU A 202 30.44 12.76 45.44
N ASP A 203 31.55 13.40 45.15
CA ASP A 203 31.67 14.86 45.15
C ASP A 203 32.01 15.36 43.75
N TYR A 204 31.56 16.57 43.40
CA TYR A 204 31.78 17.14 42.06
C TYR A 204 32.11 18.63 42.14
N GLN A 205 32.96 19.09 41.23
CA GLN A 205 33.22 20.49 40.96
C GLN A 205 32.41 20.92 39.72
N LEU A 206 31.50 21.86 39.91
CA LEU A 206 30.61 22.38 38.87
C LEU A 206 31.16 23.70 38.32
N PRO A 207 31.35 23.85 37.00
CA PRO A 207 31.75 25.13 36.43
C PRO A 207 30.59 26.13 36.42
N VAL A 208 30.87 27.41 36.70
CA VAL A 208 29.92 28.52 36.56
C VAL A 208 30.31 29.31 35.32
N ILE A 209 29.45 29.32 34.30
CA ILE A 209 29.79 29.89 32.98
C ILE A 209 28.75 30.91 32.50
N ILE A 210 29.11 31.58 31.40
CA ILE A 210 28.27 32.54 30.67
C ILE A 210 28.32 32.31 29.15
N SER A 211 28.84 31.15 28.73
CA SER A 211 28.72 30.64 27.37
C SER A 211 27.38 29.92 27.25
N TYR A 212 26.74 29.96 26.11
CA TYR A 212 25.38 29.46 25.94
C TYR A 212 25.35 28.56 24.72
N ASP A 213 24.26 27.82 24.59
CA ASP A 213 23.88 27.18 23.34
C ASP A 213 23.28 28.26 22.40
N TYR A 214 23.68 28.25 21.13
CA TYR A 214 23.19 29.08 20.05
C TYR A 214 22.98 28.21 18.80
N GLY A 215 21.89 28.41 18.08
CA GLY A 215 21.78 27.84 16.73
C GLY A 215 22.66 28.55 15.71
N ASP A 216 22.90 27.91 14.58
CA ASP A 216 23.87 28.32 13.57
C ASP A 216 23.29 28.77 12.20
N ALA A 217 21.97 28.99 12.08
CA ALA A 217 21.35 29.48 10.85
C ALA A 217 22.01 30.79 10.38
N PRO A 218 22.14 31.10 9.08
CA PRO A 218 22.84 32.31 8.61
C PRO A 218 22.36 33.59 9.30
N ASN A 219 23.27 34.54 9.57
CA ASN A 219 22.98 35.77 10.34
C ASN A 219 21.78 36.60 9.86
N ILE A 220 21.33 36.42 8.61
CA ILE A 220 20.10 37.05 8.12
C ILE A 220 18.88 36.62 8.96
N TYR A 221 18.83 35.35 9.39
CA TYR A 221 17.80 34.79 10.26
C TYR A 221 17.87 35.29 11.71
N ASP A 222 19.01 35.84 12.12
CA ASP A 222 19.22 36.41 13.45
C ASP A 222 19.10 37.93 13.49
N THR A 223 18.64 38.54 12.40
CA THR A 223 18.58 39.99 12.29
C THR A 223 17.24 40.48 12.86
N SER A 224 17.31 41.23 13.96
CA SER A 224 16.14 41.87 14.56
C SER A 224 15.52 42.91 13.62
N ARG A 225 14.28 43.31 13.89
CA ARG A 225 13.59 44.43 13.19
C ARG A 225 14.37 45.76 13.17
N ASN A 226 15.32 45.95 14.08
CA ASN A 226 16.18 47.12 14.14
C ASN A 226 17.49 46.95 13.36
N ASN A 227 17.61 45.86 12.58
CA ASN A 227 18.81 45.43 11.88
C ASN A 227 20.01 45.14 12.81
N ILE A 228 19.74 44.59 13.99
CA ILE A 228 20.76 44.14 14.94
C ILE A 228 20.83 42.62 14.85
N ILE A 229 22.02 42.07 14.63
CA ILE A 229 22.27 40.63 14.66
C ILE A 229 22.27 40.18 16.12
N ALA A 230 21.28 39.37 16.50
CA ALA A 230 21.10 38.84 17.85
C ALA A 230 20.68 37.36 17.78
N PRO A 231 21.65 36.44 17.61
CA PRO A 231 21.41 35.01 17.62
C PRO A 231 20.58 34.55 18.81
N ALA A 232 19.66 33.62 18.57
CA ALA A 232 18.96 32.94 19.66
C ALA A 232 19.96 32.22 20.55
N ARG A 233 19.70 32.22 21.86
CA ARG A 233 20.53 31.49 22.82
C ARG A 233 19.75 30.90 23.99
N GLN A 234 20.27 29.81 24.55
CA GLN A 234 19.74 29.15 25.76
C GLN A 234 20.85 28.73 26.72
N ALA A 235 20.49 28.59 27.99
CA ALA A 235 21.34 27.94 28.96
C ALA A 235 21.17 26.44 28.82
N ILE A 236 22.27 25.71 28.65
CA ILE A 236 22.20 24.25 28.49
C ILE A 236 21.68 23.56 29.74
N SER A 237 20.96 22.45 29.55
CA SER A 237 20.33 21.75 30.65
C SER A 237 20.22 20.25 30.43
N GLN A 238 20.62 19.47 31.43
CA GLN A 238 20.30 18.03 31.49
C GLN A 238 18.82 17.73 31.79
N GLY A 239 18.05 18.75 32.16
CA GLY A 239 16.62 18.61 32.45
C GLY A 239 15.70 19.02 31.31
N LEU A 240 16.21 19.72 30.29
CA LEU A 240 15.41 20.25 29.19
C LEU A 240 16.28 20.47 27.95
N TYR A 241 16.15 19.58 26.96
CA TYR A 241 16.99 19.57 25.75
C TYR A 241 16.25 18.87 24.59
N ILE A 242 16.72 19.09 23.36
CA ILE A 242 16.26 18.47 22.12
C ILE A 242 17.20 17.30 21.81
N GLY A 243 16.67 16.22 21.24
CA GLY A 243 17.48 15.07 20.87
C GLY A 243 17.88 14.09 21.99
N ASN A 244 18.95 13.33 21.73
CA ASN A 244 19.39 12.23 22.56
C ASN A 244 20.38 12.69 23.64
N ASN A 245 21.18 13.72 23.33
CA ASN A 245 22.18 14.29 24.22
C ASN A 245 21.79 15.73 24.57
N PRO A 246 22.08 16.22 25.79
CA PRO A 246 21.89 17.63 26.08
C PRO A 246 22.86 18.50 25.28
N ALA A 247 22.41 19.71 24.97
CA ALA A 247 23.20 20.69 24.24
C ALA A 247 24.59 20.97 24.83
N ASP A 248 25.54 21.31 23.96
CA ASP A 248 26.83 21.85 24.36
C ASP A 248 26.84 23.39 24.42
N TYR A 249 27.96 23.99 24.86
CA TYR A 249 28.02 25.44 25.05
C TYR A 249 29.16 26.06 24.27
N GLU A 250 28.88 27.22 23.68
CA GLU A 250 29.87 28.04 23.01
C GLU A 250 29.86 29.49 23.49
N SER A 251 31.04 30.12 23.44
CA SER A 251 31.19 31.52 23.82
C SER A 251 30.52 32.49 22.84
N THR A 252 30.32 32.03 21.62
CA THR A 252 29.69 32.74 20.50
C THR A 252 29.16 31.69 19.52
N LYS A 253 28.03 31.96 18.90
CA LYS A 253 27.52 31.22 17.75
C LYS A 253 28.61 30.79 16.76
N GLN A 254 28.59 29.52 16.37
CA GLN A 254 29.39 28.99 15.27
C GLN A 254 28.63 29.12 13.95
N LEU A 255 29.34 29.26 12.84
CA LEU A 255 28.73 29.50 11.53
C LEU A 255 29.52 28.78 10.46
N LEU A 256 28.86 27.86 9.74
CA LEU A 256 29.32 27.40 8.44
C LEU A 256 28.41 27.95 7.35
N VAL A 257 28.99 28.56 6.32
CA VAL A 257 28.20 29.25 5.30
C VAL A 257 27.42 28.23 4.48
N GLY A 258 26.09 28.28 4.61
CA GLY A 258 25.15 27.72 3.65
C GLY A 258 24.53 26.37 4.02
N ASN A 259 24.75 25.83 5.22
CA ASN A 259 24.21 24.51 5.56
C ASN A 259 23.70 24.29 6.99
N ALA A 260 23.73 25.30 7.89
CA ALA A 260 23.31 25.15 9.29
C ALA A 260 23.94 23.87 9.93
N SER A 261 25.27 23.84 9.96
CA SER A 261 26.07 22.71 10.47
C SER A 261 27.37 23.16 11.18
N GLY A 262 27.41 24.41 11.65
CA GLY A 262 28.61 25.10 12.12
C GLY A 262 29.04 24.64 13.50
N ASP A 263 28.07 24.46 14.38
CA ASP A 263 28.10 23.82 15.69
C ASP A 263 28.26 22.31 15.62
N ASP A 264 27.65 21.60 14.64
CA ASP A 264 27.84 20.14 14.45
C ASP A 264 29.34 19.75 14.37
N ASN A 265 30.14 20.63 13.79
CA ASN A 265 31.57 20.42 13.55
C ASN A 265 32.46 21.03 14.65
N SER A 266 31.87 21.66 15.66
CA SER A 266 32.54 22.43 16.71
C SER A 266 32.19 21.95 18.12
N GLY A 267 32.02 20.66 18.33
CA GLY A 267 31.63 20.20 19.65
C GLY A 267 31.11 18.77 19.65
N THR A 268 30.10 18.54 20.50
CA THR A 268 29.23 17.37 20.38
C THR A 268 28.09 17.76 19.46
N ASP A 269 27.87 17.01 18.38
CA ASP A 269 26.68 17.13 17.52
C ASP A 269 25.42 16.87 18.34
N ASP A 270 24.76 17.96 18.74
CA ASP A 270 23.53 18.02 19.53
C ASP A 270 22.29 18.29 18.68
N GLU A 271 22.43 18.57 17.37
CA GLU A 271 21.37 18.60 16.35
C GLU A 271 20.82 17.20 15.99
N ASP A 272 20.77 16.29 16.97
CA ASP A 272 20.47 14.87 16.80
C ASP A 272 18.98 14.52 17.05
N GLY A 273 18.14 15.55 17.21
CA GLY A 273 16.74 15.43 17.61
C GLY A 273 15.73 15.21 16.50
N VAL A 274 16.13 15.39 15.25
CA VAL A 274 15.20 15.40 14.12
C VAL A 274 15.76 14.73 12.86
N THR A 275 14.86 14.19 12.04
CA THR A 275 15.16 13.80 10.65
C THR A 275 14.16 14.50 9.73
N LEU A 276 14.66 15.34 8.83
CA LEU A 276 13.84 16.18 7.96
C LEU A 276 13.62 15.54 6.59
N SER A 277 12.38 15.55 6.13
CA SER A 277 12.04 15.21 4.74
C SER A 277 12.14 16.46 3.86
N PRO A 278 12.47 16.31 2.57
CA PRO A 278 12.47 17.41 1.62
C PRO A 278 11.08 18.05 1.50
N ILE A 279 11.05 19.30 1.06
CA ILE A 279 9.83 19.98 0.60
C ILE A 279 9.89 20.11 -0.92
N TYR A 280 8.79 19.81 -1.60
CA TYR A 280 8.74 19.98 -3.05
C TYR A 280 8.55 21.44 -3.44
N SER A 281 9.11 21.83 -4.58
CA SER A 281 9.04 23.18 -5.11
C SER A 281 7.60 23.67 -5.25
N GLY A 282 7.37 24.94 -4.93
CA GLY A 282 6.02 25.51 -4.76
C GLY A 282 5.41 25.24 -3.38
N GLY A 283 5.68 24.09 -2.77
CA GLY A 283 5.12 23.73 -1.46
C GLY A 283 3.61 23.49 -1.52
N GLY A 284 2.89 23.88 -0.47
CA GLY A 284 1.42 23.76 -0.46
C GLY A 284 0.88 22.39 0.00
N THR A 285 1.73 21.55 0.58
CA THR A 285 1.36 20.27 1.23
C THR A 285 1.58 20.36 2.73
N ASN A 286 0.87 19.56 3.53
CA ASN A 286 1.12 19.52 4.97
C ASN A 286 2.55 19.03 5.23
N TYR A 287 3.28 19.73 6.09
CA TYR A 287 4.63 19.35 6.50
C TYR A 287 4.63 19.09 8.01
N SER A 288 5.22 17.98 8.44
CA SER A 288 5.31 17.64 9.86
C SER A 288 6.67 17.10 10.22
N VAL A 289 7.13 17.45 11.41
CA VAL A 289 8.45 17.07 11.91
C VAL A 289 8.26 16.42 13.28
N ASN A 290 8.82 15.22 13.45
CA ASN A 290 8.93 14.56 14.74
C ASN A 290 10.25 14.95 15.39
N VAL A 291 10.16 15.58 16.54
CA VAL A 291 11.31 16.11 17.29
C VAL A 291 11.43 15.34 18.60
N LYS A 292 12.55 14.66 18.81
CA LYS A 292 12.88 14.05 20.10
C LYS A 292 13.18 15.14 21.10
N VAL A 293 12.61 15.04 22.30
CA VAL A 293 12.80 16.04 23.35
C VAL A 293 12.86 15.38 24.71
N THR A 294 13.52 16.05 25.65
CA THR A 294 13.54 15.70 27.07
C THR A 294 13.00 16.87 27.89
N ASN A 295 12.08 16.59 28.82
CA ASN A 295 11.55 17.54 29.80
C ASN A 295 11.37 16.86 31.15
N MET A 296 12.41 16.96 31.97
CA MET A 296 12.46 16.54 33.37
C MET A 296 12.21 17.70 34.33
N THR A 297 11.73 18.85 33.82
CA THR A 297 11.33 19.98 34.65
C THR A 297 9.99 19.71 35.34
N SER A 298 9.62 20.57 36.30
CA SER A 298 8.39 20.41 37.08
C SER A 298 7.09 20.79 36.35
N THR A 299 7.17 21.38 35.16
CA THR A 299 5.98 21.76 34.36
C THR A 299 6.19 21.42 32.89
N ALA A 300 5.08 21.25 32.17
CA ALA A 300 5.15 21.15 30.72
C ALA A 300 5.80 22.41 30.14
N LYS A 301 6.56 22.23 29.06
CA LYS A 301 7.28 23.29 28.34
C LYS A 301 6.81 23.37 26.89
N THR A 302 7.28 24.37 26.16
CA THR A 302 6.87 24.59 24.78
C THR A 302 8.08 24.43 23.88
N LEU A 303 7.96 23.55 22.89
CA LEU A 303 8.84 23.50 21.74
C LEU A 303 8.26 24.41 20.67
N TYR A 304 9.09 25.29 20.13
CA TYR A 304 8.79 26.17 19.02
C TYR A 304 9.58 25.69 17.80
N GLY A 305 8.99 25.78 16.62
CA GLY A 305 9.66 25.56 15.36
C GLY A 305 9.26 26.58 14.31
N TRP A 306 10.22 27.11 13.55
CA TRP A 306 10.00 28.00 12.43
C TRP A 306 10.62 27.40 11.18
N ILE A 307 10.00 27.61 10.02
CA ILE A 307 10.55 27.28 8.70
C ILE A 307 10.28 28.49 7.80
N ASP A 308 11.32 29.11 7.25
CA ASP A 308 11.18 30.28 6.36
C ASP A 308 10.68 29.85 4.98
N PHE A 309 9.37 29.56 4.88
CA PHE A 309 8.74 29.10 3.64
C PHE A 309 8.73 30.20 2.59
N ASN A 310 8.62 31.47 2.99
CA ASN A 310 8.59 32.57 2.04
C ASN A 310 10.01 33.04 1.62
N ASN A 311 11.05 32.39 2.15
CA ASN A 311 12.45 32.55 1.78
C ASN A 311 12.89 34.02 1.78
N ASN A 312 12.42 34.79 2.77
CA ASN A 312 12.75 36.21 2.93
C ASN A 312 13.95 36.43 3.88
N GLY A 313 14.53 35.36 4.42
CA GLY A 313 15.69 35.35 5.28
C GLY A 313 15.40 35.70 6.74
N ARG A 314 14.17 35.52 7.22
CA ARG A 314 13.82 35.73 8.64
C ARG A 314 12.73 34.74 9.05
N PHE A 315 12.60 34.50 10.35
CA PHE A 315 11.50 33.73 10.89
C PHE A 315 10.35 34.64 11.30
N GLU A 316 9.15 34.38 10.81
CA GLU A 316 7.94 35.17 11.10
C GLU A 316 6.91 34.36 11.90
N ALA A 317 6.03 35.05 12.64
CA ALA A 317 5.03 34.39 13.48
C ALA A 317 4.06 33.49 12.68
N THR A 318 3.87 33.76 11.39
CA THR A 318 3.07 32.94 10.47
C THR A 318 3.72 31.58 10.17
N GLU A 319 5.04 31.52 10.27
CA GLU A 319 5.89 30.35 10.00
C GLU A 319 6.13 29.51 11.26
N ALA A 320 5.84 30.07 12.44
CA ALA A 320 5.99 29.42 13.72
C ALA A 320 4.93 28.32 13.96
N ARG A 321 5.35 27.18 14.48
CA ARG A 321 4.47 26.17 15.09
C ARG A 321 4.97 25.84 16.48
N THR A 322 4.04 25.52 17.37
CA THR A 322 4.37 25.18 18.75
C THR A 322 3.70 23.88 19.16
N VAL A 323 4.37 23.13 20.02
CA VAL A 323 3.83 21.93 20.65
C VAL A 323 4.20 21.91 22.12
N THR A 324 3.30 21.38 22.95
CA THR A 324 3.57 21.20 24.38
C THR A 324 4.42 19.95 24.58
N VAL A 325 5.51 20.07 25.32
CA VAL A 325 6.35 18.98 25.79
C VAL A 325 5.96 18.63 27.23
N PRO A 326 5.29 17.50 27.48
CA PRO A 326 4.84 17.11 28.83
C PRO A 326 6.00 16.93 29.82
N VAL A 327 5.69 16.98 31.12
CA VAL A 327 6.65 16.58 32.17
C VAL A 327 6.97 15.09 32.08
N ASN A 328 8.17 14.70 32.51
CA ASN A 328 8.67 13.32 32.43
C ASN A 328 8.74 12.78 31.00
N THR A 329 8.90 13.66 30.01
CA THR A 329 9.27 13.25 28.66
C THR A 329 10.77 12.97 28.68
N ASP A 330 11.19 11.74 28.38
CA ASP A 330 12.60 11.35 28.37
C ASP A 330 12.92 10.78 26.99
N ASN A 331 13.73 11.52 26.22
CA ASN A 331 14.12 11.22 24.84
C ASN A 331 12.97 10.65 23.98
N SER A 332 11.84 11.35 23.96
CA SER A 332 10.61 10.91 23.29
C SER A 332 10.13 11.96 22.29
N ALA A 333 9.53 11.51 21.18
CA ALA A 333 9.15 12.39 20.08
C ALA A 333 7.84 13.18 20.36
N VAL A 334 7.85 14.46 20.01
CA VAL A 334 6.66 15.32 19.84
C VAL A 334 6.59 15.79 18.39
N THR A 335 5.39 16.07 17.88
CA THR A 335 5.19 16.44 16.47
C THR A 335 4.85 17.91 16.32
N LEU A 336 5.62 18.62 15.48
CA LEU A 336 5.25 19.93 14.94
C LEU A 336 4.59 19.74 13.58
N SER A 337 3.56 20.53 13.26
CA SER A 337 2.80 20.38 12.01
C SER A 337 2.43 21.72 11.40
N TRP A 338 2.88 21.93 10.16
CA TRP A 338 2.56 23.07 9.31
C TRP A 338 1.49 22.66 8.30
N PRO A 339 0.29 23.27 8.31
CA PRO A 339 -0.71 23.02 7.30
C PRO A 339 -0.24 23.51 5.93
N ALA A 340 -0.77 22.90 4.86
CA ALA A 340 -0.53 23.23 3.46
C ALA A 340 -0.49 24.73 3.14
N VAL A 341 -1.41 25.51 3.70
CA VAL A 341 -1.49 26.97 3.46
C VAL A 341 -0.28 27.76 3.96
N SER A 342 0.47 27.21 4.92
CA SER A 342 1.67 27.84 5.47
C SER A 342 2.97 27.34 4.83
N THR A 343 2.94 26.24 4.08
CA THR A 343 4.14 25.63 3.47
C THR A 343 4.37 26.09 2.04
N ILE A 344 3.61 27.07 1.59
CA ILE A 344 3.72 27.69 0.26
C ILE A 344 5.09 28.37 0.14
N LEU A 345 5.85 27.99 -0.89
CA LEU A 345 7.17 28.53 -1.13
C LEU A 345 7.12 29.77 -2.02
N ALA A 346 7.86 30.81 -1.64
CA ALA A 346 8.08 31.96 -2.50
C ALA A 346 9.42 31.86 -3.24
N GLY A 347 9.37 32.00 -4.57
CA GLY A 347 10.54 31.81 -5.43
C GLY A 347 10.90 30.33 -5.62
N ASN A 348 12.15 30.06 -6.00
CA ASN A 348 12.67 28.71 -6.23
C ASN A 348 13.94 28.47 -5.39
N PRO A 349 13.86 28.51 -4.04
CA PRO A 349 15.01 28.18 -3.20
C PRO A 349 15.43 26.71 -3.43
N SER A 350 16.73 26.42 -3.31
CA SER A 350 17.22 25.03 -3.28
C SER A 350 17.13 24.40 -1.88
N GLN A 351 16.97 25.23 -0.85
CA GLN A 351 16.84 24.83 0.54
C GLN A 351 16.13 25.92 1.35
N LEU A 352 15.46 25.53 2.43
CA LEU A 352 14.90 26.41 3.45
C LEU A 352 15.70 26.26 4.74
N TYR A 353 15.53 27.20 5.65
CA TYR A 353 16.09 27.12 6.99
C TYR A 353 14.98 26.92 8.00
N MET A 354 15.28 26.11 9.01
CA MET A 354 14.41 25.78 10.11
C MET A 354 15.14 26.08 11.41
N ARG A 355 14.41 26.58 12.41
CA ARG A 355 14.88 26.72 13.79
C ARG A 355 13.95 25.98 14.71
N LEU A 356 14.51 25.23 15.64
CA LEU A 356 13.83 24.70 16.82
C LEU A 356 14.31 25.46 18.04
N ARG A 357 13.38 25.78 18.95
CA ARG A 357 13.71 26.36 20.25
C ARG A 357 12.90 25.65 21.30
N LEU A 358 13.57 24.99 22.23
CA LEU A 358 12.98 24.53 23.48
C LEU A 358 13.35 25.51 24.58
N SER A 359 12.40 25.93 25.41
CA SER A 359 12.70 26.88 26.50
C SER A 359 11.90 26.61 27.76
N GLU A 360 12.55 26.79 28.89
CA GLU A 360 11.93 26.82 30.21
C GLU A 360 11.16 28.12 30.47
N GLY A 361 11.49 29.18 29.71
CA GLY A 361 10.93 30.51 29.87
C GLY A 361 9.58 30.73 29.20
N THR A 362 8.92 31.81 29.63
CA THR A 362 7.85 32.41 28.83
C THR A 362 8.48 33.41 27.87
N LEU A 363 8.42 33.10 26.58
CA LEU A 363 8.94 33.94 25.51
C LEU A 363 7.84 34.86 24.99
N THR A 364 8.21 36.00 24.43
CA THR A 364 7.24 37.02 23.99
C THR A 364 7.57 37.57 22.61
N ASP A 365 6.62 37.43 21.70
CA ASP A 365 6.65 38.00 20.35
C ASP A 365 6.10 39.44 20.35
N PHE A 366 6.63 40.30 19.49
CA PHE A 366 6.08 41.62 19.20
C PHE A 366 5.26 41.58 17.90
N VAL A 367 3.95 41.60 18.09
CA VAL A 367 2.98 41.47 17.00
C VAL A 367 2.53 42.81 16.37
N THR A 368 3.14 43.94 16.72
CA THR A 368 2.62 45.28 16.34
C THR A 368 3.57 46.09 15.44
N GLY A 369 3.57 45.84 14.14
CA GLY A 369 4.41 46.57 13.16
C GLY A 369 3.83 46.53 11.75
N ALA A 370 4.51 47.16 10.78
CA ALA A 370 4.13 47.06 9.37
C ALA A 370 4.61 45.72 8.77
N ASP A 371 3.77 45.09 7.94
CA ASP A 371 4.09 43.85 7.23
C ASP A 371 5.42 43.96 6.46
N GLY A 372 6.28 42.94 6.57
CA GLY A 372 7.62 42.92 5.98
C GLY A 372 8.73 43.57 6.81
N SER A 373 8.41 44.12 8.00
CA SER A 373 9.40 44.50 9.03
C SER A 373 9.26 43.68 10.31
N LEU A 374 8.29 42.78 10.36
CA LEU A 374 8.07 41.87 11.48
C LEU A 374 9.03 40.68 11.34
N VAL A 375 9.50 40.22 12.49
CA VAL A 375 10.27 39.00 12.73
C VAL A 375 9.71 38.46 14.03
N ASP A 376 9.57 37.15 14.17
CA ASP A 376 9.15 36.56 15.43
C ASP A 376 10.30 36.66 16.43
N GLU A 377 10.20 37.57 17.41
CA GLU A 377 11.28 37.79 18.36
C GLU A 377 11.52 36.59 19.29
N ILE A 378 10.60 35.62 19.35
CA ILE A 378 10.81 34.35 20.04
C ILE A 378 11.89 33.52 19.33
N ALA A 379 12.10 33.69 18.03
CA ALA A 379 13.15 33.02 17.28
C ALA A 379 14.52 33.69 17.44
N LEU A 380 14.63 34.81 18.18
CA LEU A 380 15.84 35.63 18.29
C LEU A 380 16.30 35.78 19.74
N GLY A 381 17.57 36.13 19.92
CA GLY A 381 18.16 36.56 21.19
C GLY A 381 17.69 35.79 22.42
N ASP A 382 17.30 36.55 23.44
CA ASP A 382 16.78 36.00 24.71
C ASP A 382 15.28 35.64 24.62
N GLY A 383 14.65 35.71 23.44
CA GLY A 383 13.23 35.41 23.22
C GLY A 383 12.27 36.45 23.82
N ILE A 384 12.73 37.69 23.93
CA ILE A 384 11.97 38.84 24.43
C ILE A 384 11.47 39.71 23.27
N ASN A 385 10.44 40.53 23.52
CA ASN A 385 9.76 41.35 22.49
C ASN A 385 10.60 42.44 21.78
N THR A 386 11.90 42.52 22.05
CA THR A 386 12.85 43.35 21.31
C THR A 386 13.59 42.58 20.22
N GLY A 387 13.66 41.25 20.31
CA GLY A 387 14.44 40.41 19.39
C GLY A 387 15.94 40.65 19.53
N GLU A 388 16.36 41.17 20.68
CA GLU A 388 17.72 41.62 20.99
C GLU A 388 18.08 41.16 22.41
N TYR A 389 19.37 41.15 22.75
CA TYR A 389 19.80 40.79 24.09
C TYR A 389 19.38 41.82 25.14
N ALA A 390 18.82 41.34 26.24
CA ALA A 390 18.53 42.17 27.40
C ALA A 390 19.82 42.69 28.05
N ILE A 391 19.76 43.88 28.64
CA ILE A 391 20.87 44.48 29.40
C ILE A 391 21.21 43.62 30.64
N THR A 392 20.18 43.03 31.26
CA THR A 392 20.29 42.10 32.39
C THR A 392 19.53 40.83 32.03
N PRO A 393 20.13 39.95 31.22
CA PRO A 393 19.41 38.83 30.63
C PRO A 393 19.09 37.79 31.70
N VAL A 394 17.89 37.22 31.59
CA VAL A 394 17.55 35.92 32.18
C VAL A 394 17.56 34.94 31.02
N ILE A 395 18.61 34.11 30.95
CA ILE A 395 18.70 33.06 29.95
C ILE A 395 18.08 31.81 30.53
N TYR A 396 16.99 31.36 29.92
CA TYR A 396 16.28 30.18 30.39
C TYR A 396 17.01 28.91 29.98
N ASN A 397 16.74 27.82 30.71
CA ASN A 397 17.18 26.51 30.25
C ASN A 397 16.48 26.15 28.95
N GLY A 398 17.16 25.38 28.12
CA GLY A 398 16.62 24.84 26.89
C GLY A 398 17.73 24.66 25.87
N GLU A 399 17.32 24.71 24.61
CA GLU A 399 18.20 24.44 23.48
C GLU A 399 17.66 25.09 22.20
N ILE A 400 18.57 25.45 21.29
CA ILE A 400 18.33 25.92 19.93
C ILE A 400 18.96 24.93 18.97
N GLU A 401 18.18 24.37 18.04
CA GLU A 401 18.76 23.65 16.90
C GLU A 401 18.38 24.38 15.61
N ASP A 402 19.31 24.56 14.68
CA ASP A 402 19.03 25.06 13.34
C ASP A 402 19.25 23.96 12.30
N HIS A 403 18.43 23.95 11.26
CA HIS A 403 18.46 22.92 10.24
C HIS A 403 18.25 23.49 8.85
N THR A 404 18.71 22.76 7.84
CA THR A 404 18.29 23.01 6.44
C THR A 404 17.29 21.96 5.97
N ILE A 405 16.29 22.41 5.22
CA ILE A 405 15.34 21.52 4.54
C ILE A 405 15.60 21.61 3.04
N PRO A 406 15.99 20.52 2.36
CA PRO A 406 16.19 20.54 0.92
C PRO A 406 14.86 20.80 0.20
N VAL A 407 14.90 21.68 -0.80
CA VAL A 407 13.77 21.91 -1.71
C VAL A 407 14.02 21.15 -3.00
N ILE A 408 13.14 20.21 -3.30
CA ILE A 408 13.25 19.36 -4.49
C ILE A 408 12.35 19.92 -5.59
N ASN A 409 12.93 20.15 -6.77
CA ASN A 409 12.22 20.67 -7.94
C ASN A 409 11.74 19.58 -8.91
N GLY A 410 12.01 18.31 -8.60
CA GLY A 410 11.49 17.18 -9.35
C GLY A 410 10.00 17.03 -9.11
N LEU A 411 9.22 17.11 -10.19
CA LEU A 411 7.83 16.66 -10.21
C LEU A 411 7.79 15.41 -11.08
N ASP A 412 6.78 14.60 -10.85
CA ASP A 412 6.39 13.52 -11.73
C ASP A 412 5.59 14.15 -12.89
N TYR A 413 6.04 13.92 -14.11
CA TYR A 413 5.29 14.23 -15.34
C TYR A 413 4.99 12.92 -16.06
N GLY A 414 4.18 12.97 -17.12
CA GLY A 414 4.13 11.86 -18.07
C GLY A 414 4.82 12.24 -19.38
N ASP A 415 5.05 11.24 -20.22
CA ASP A 415 5.82 11.38 -21.45
C ASP A 415 5.02 11.22 -22.75
N VAL A 416 3.68 11.27 -22.73
CA VAL A 416 2.91 11.35 -23.99
C VAL A 416 3.42 12.47 -24.91
N PRO A 417 3.21 12.36 -26.24
CA PRO A 417 3.61 13.39 -27.17
C PRO A 417 3.09 14.78 -26.82
N ILE A 418 3.87 15.81 -27.12
CA ILE A 418 3.60 17.21 -26.73
C ILE A 418 2.22 17.77 -27.14
N GLY A 419 1.54 17.16 -28.12
CA GLY A 419 0.17 17.53 -28.50
C GLY A 419 -0.84 17.29 -27.38
N TYR A 420 -0.68 16.19 -26.65
CA TYR A 420 -1.56 15.76 -25.57
C TYR A 420 -1.50 16.69 -24.36
N GLU A 421 -0.40 17.46 -24.26
CA GLU A 421 -0.14 18.37 -23.16
C GLU A 421 -0.65 19.79 -23.41
N GLN A 422 -1.44 20.03 -24.46
CA GLN A 422 -1.91 21.36 -24.78
C GLN A 422 -3.32 21.62 -24.26
N ASN A 423 -3.52 22.80 -23.65
CA ASN A 423 -4.87 23.30 -23.39
C ASN A 423 -5.56 23.80 -24.69
N THR A 424 -6.82 24.21 -24.59
CA THR A 424 -7.60 24.68 -25.75
C THR A 424 -7.07 25.94 -26.46
N SER A 425 -6.13 26.65 -25.83
CA SER A 425 -5.44 27.80 -26.43
C SER A 425 -4.10 27.43 -27.07
N GLY A 426 -3.72 26.15 -27.07
CA GLY A 426 -2.45 25.65 -27.60
C GLY A 426 -1.25 25.90 -26.68
N VAL A 427 -1.49 26.16 -25.38
CA VAL A 427 -0.41 26.32 -24.39
C VAL A 427 -0.07 24.96 -23.81
N ASN A 428 1.22 24.58 -23.87
CA ASN A 428 1.72 23.36 -23.25
C ASN A 428 1.65 23.47 -21.72
N LEU A 429 0.93 22.55 -21.11
CA LEU A 429 0.63 22.40 -19.69
C LEU A 429 0.70 20.90 -19.37
N PRO A 430 1.90 20.30 -19.34
CA PRO A 430 2.02 18.88 -19.10
C PRO A 430 1.40 18.48 -17.76
N ALA A 431 0.75 17.32 -17.71
CA ALA A 431 0.30 16.75 -16.46
C ALA A 431 1.48 16.64 -15.49
N ARG A 432 1.25 17.02 -14.23
CA ARG A 432 2.31 17.01 -13.22
C ARG A 432 1.79 16.67 -11.83
N HIS A 433 2.59 15.99 -11.04
CA HIS A 433 2.33 15.78 -9.62
C HIS A 433 3.57 15.98 -8.75
N VAL A 434 3.33 16.30 -7.49
CA VAL A 434 4.28 16.09 -6.41
C VAL A 434 4.23 14.60 -6.03
N PRO A 435 5.35 13.86 -6.15
CA PRO A 435 5.42 12.47 -5.75
C PRO A 435 4.97 12.27 -4.30
N ASP A 436 4.16 11.25 -4.08
CA ASP A 436 3.71 10.82 -2.76
C ASP A 436 3.89 9.31 -2.66
N TYR A 437 4.92 8.85 -1.96
CA TYR A 437 5.22 7.41 -1.82
C TYR A 437 4.16 6.62 -1.04
N ASN A 438 3.14 7.29 -0.48
CA ASN A 438 1.95 6.64 0.07
C ASN A 438 0.79 6.60 -0.93
N LEU A 439 0.94 7.17 -2.12
CA LEU A 439 -0.05 7.20 -3.18
C LEU A 439 0.63 7.02 -4.55
N THR A 440 0.78 5.77 -4.97
CA THR A 440 1.54 5.42 -6.18
C THR A 440 0.73 4.58 -7.16
N ILE A 441 1.09 4.66 -8.43
CA ILE A 441 0.87 3.69 -9.48
C ILE A 441 2.17 2.87 -9.56
N GLY A 442 2.05 1.55 -9.68
CA GLY A 442 3.24 0.69 -9.72
C GLY A 442 4.17 0.79 -8.50
N ALA A 443 5.46 0.61 -8.72
CA ALA A 443 6.50 0.61 -7.68
C ALA A 443 7.52 1.74 -7.85
N THR A 444 7.60 2.38 -9.01
CA THR A 444 8.59 3.42 -9.31
C THR A 444 7.93 4.71 -9.72
N ILE A 445 8.14 5.76 -8.92
CA ILE A 445 7.90 7.15 -9.35
C ILE A 445 9.22 7.69 -9.88
N ASP A 446 9.23 8.27 -11.07
CA ASP A 446 10.34 9.08 -11.54
C ASP A 446 10.04 10.58 -11.33
N THR A 447 11.09 11.41 -11.41
CA THR A 447 10.92 12.84 -11.15
C THR A 447 11.91 13.63 -11.98
N GLU A 448 11.42 14.68 -12.62
CA GLU A 448 12.22 15.56 -13.45
C GLU A 448 11.89 17.02 -13.21
N ALA A 449 12.83 17.88 -13.59
CA ALA A 449 12.64 19.33 -13.51
C ALA A 449 11.67 19.85 -14.59
N ALA A 450 11.39 19.06 -15.63
CA ALA A 450 10.48 19.38 -16.73
C ALA A 450 10.12 18.12 -17.53
N SER A 451 8.86 18.05 -18.00
CA SER A 451 8.30 16.97 -18.84
C SER A 451 9.22 16.53 -19.99
N GLN A 452 9.33 15.22 -20.22
CA GLN A 452 10.13 14.60 -21.29
C GLN A 452 9.27 13.87 -22.35
N SER A 453 8.29 14.57 -22.94
CA SER A 453 7.40 14.01 -23.97
C SER A 453 8.14 13.29 -25.12
N VAL A 454 7.63 12.11 -25.49
CA VAL A 454 8.10 11.35 -26.65
C VAL A 454 7.69 11.98 -27.98
N ALA A 455 8.33 11.55 -29.07
CA ALA A 455 7.90 11.92 -30.41
C ALA A 455 6.57 11.20 -30.77
N ALA A 456 5.69 11.86 -31.52
CA ALA A 456 4.42 11.27 -31.93
C ALA A 456 4.60 9.89 -32.63
N GLY A 457 3.93 8.86 -32.11
CA GLY A 457 3.97 7.49 -32.59
C GLY A 457 5.17 6.67 -32.08
N ALA A 458 5.95 7.20 -31.14
CA ALA A 458 6.96 6.43 -30.41
C ALA A 458 6.33 5.69 -29.22
N ASP A 459 6.84 4.49 -28.94
CA ASP A 459 6.46 3.68 -27.78
C ASP A 459 7.06 4.29 -26.50
N ASN A 460 6.22 4.49 -25.48
CA ASN A 460 6.57 5.03 -24.18
C ASN A 460 6.36 4.03 -23.03
N ASN A 461 6.25 2.72 -23.29
CA ASN A 461 6.05 1.72 -22.22
C ASN A 461 7.34 1.26 -21.49
N GLU A 462 8.48 1.85 -21.81
CA GLU A 462 9.80 1.55 -21.23
C GLU A 462 10.56 2.88 -21.08
N THR A 463 11.89 2.85 -20.87
CA THR A 463 12.81 4.01 -20.71
C THR A 463 12.75 5.17 -21.73
N ASN A 464 11.92 5.08 -22.78
CA ASN A 464 11.87 6.07 -23.83
C ASN A 464 10.89 7.20 -23.45
N GLY A 465 11.42 8.26 -22.83
CA GLY A 465 10.62 9.39 -22.37
C GLY A 465 11.28 10.03 -21.16
N ASP A 466 10.53 10.09 -20.06
CA ASP A 466 10.97 10.48 -18.71
C ASP A 466 11.59 9.32 -17.93
N GLY A 467 11.08 8.10 -18.02
CA GLY A 467 11.54 7.09 -17.07
C GLY A 467 11.14 5.64 -17.26
N LEU A 468 11.12 4.93 -16.14
CA LEU A 468 10.76 3.51 -16.00
C LEU A 468 9.44 3.34 -15.22
N ASP A 469 8.78 4.45 -14.94
CA ASP A 469 7.61 4.59 -14.08
C ASP A 469 6.35 4.00 -14.71
N GLU A 470 6.36 3.53 -15.97
CA GLU A 470 5.29 2.74 -16.58
C GLU A 470 5.20 1.29 -16.04
N ASP A 471 5.31 1.12 -14.72
CA ASP A 471 5.29 -0.16 -14.03
C ASP A 471 3.97 -0.45 -13.28
N GLY A 472 3.02 0.48 -13.34
CA GLY A 472 1.63 0.30 -12.95
C GLY A 472 0.89 -0.80 -13.71
N ILE A 473 1.25 -1.07 -14.97
CA ILE A 473 0.63 -2.08 -15.83
C ILE A 473 1.67 -3.06 -16.35
N SER A 474 1.37 -4.36 -16.29
CA SER A 474 2.23 -5.36 -16.91
C SER A 474 2.21 -5.27 -18.43
N THR A 475 3.34 -4.90 -19.03
CA THR A 475 3.52 -4.82 -20.49
C THR A 475 3.86 -6.21 -21.09
N PRO A 476 3.45 -6.49 -22.34
CA PRO A 476 2.68 -5.63 -23.23
C PRO A 476 1.20 -5.53 -22.82
N LEU A 477 0.62 -4.33 -22.98
CA LEU A 477 -0.80 -4.10 -22.72
C LEU A 477 -1.67 -4.97 -23.65
N PRO A 478 -2.83 -5.49 -23.17
CA PRO A 478 -3.81 -6.07 -24.06
C PRO A 478 -4.23 -5.05 -25.12
N ALA A 479 -4.25 -5.46 -26.39
CA ALA A 479 -4.64 -4.58 -27.47
C ALA A 479 -6.13 -4.18 -27.34
N HIS A 480 -6.43 -2.90 -27.55
CA HIS A 480 -7.82 -2.45 -27.61
C HIS A 480 -8.45 -2.87 -28.95
N VAL A 481 -9.62 -3.49 -28.87
CA VAL A 481 -10.41 -3.86 -30.05
C VAL A 481 -11.58 -2.89 -30.17
N SER A 482 -11.64 -2.17 -31.29
CA SER A 482 -12.66 -1.14 -31.52
C SER A 482 -14.09 -1.64 -31.28
N GLY A 483 -14.85 -0.96 -30.42
CA GLY A 483 -16.25 -1.29 -30.09
C GLY A 483 -16.45 -2.41 -29.07
N LEU A 484 -15.37 -2.91 -28.44
CA LEU A 484 -15.44 -3.79 -27.26
C LEU A 484 -15.17 -3.02 -25.97
N ASP A 485 -15.56 -3.62 -24.84
CA ASP A 485 -15.15 -3.13 -23.52
C ASP A 485 -13.62 -3.28 -23.38
N TYR A 486 -12.96 -2.25 -22.85
CA TYR A 486 -11.55 -2.29 -22.49
C TYR A 486 -11.41 -2.24 -20.97
N ASN A 487 -10.56 -3.12 -20.41
CA ASN A 487 -10.26 -3.15 -18.99
C ASN A 487 -8.75 -3.11 -18.79
N ALA A 488 -8.28 -2.14 -18.02
CA ALA A 488 -6.91 -2.09 -17.55
C ALA A 488 -6.86 -2.44 -16.05
N ILE A 489 -5.96 -3.35 -15.68
CA ILE A 489 -5.68 -3.67 -14.28
C ILE A 489 -4.40 -2.93 -13.91
N ILE A 490 -4.53 -1.97 -13.00
CA ILE A 490 -3.47 -1.08 -12.57
C ILE A 490 -3.03 -1.47 -11.16
N ASN A 491 -1.75 -1.73 -10.96
CA ASN A 491 -1.16 -1.86 -9.64
C ASN A 491 -1.09 -0.47 -9.01
N VAL A 492 -1.71 -0.28 -7.85
CA VAL A 492 -1.73 1.03 -7.17
C VAL A 492 -1.57 0.84 -5.67
N THR A 493 -1.02 1.85 -5.00
CA THR A 493 -0.93 1.92 -3.53
C THR A 493 -1.66 3.16 -3.02
N ASN A 494 -2.52 3.00 -2.03
CA ASN A 494 -3.04 4.14 -1.24
C ASN A 494 -2.93 3.84 0.27
N ASN A 495 -1.90 4.39 0.89
CA ASN A 495 -1.63 4.40 2.33
C ASN A 495 -2.06 5.72 2.99
N LEU A 496 -2.67 6.65 2.24
CA LEU A 496 -3.18 7.90 2.80
C LEU A 496 -4.40 7.65 3.69
N SER A 497 -4.57 8.51 4.68
CA SER A 497 -5.77 8.52 5.53
C SER A 497 -7.03 9.00 4.80
N THR A 498 -6.90 9.48 3.56
CA THR A 498 -7.97 9.96 2.69
C THR A 498 -8.13 9.08 1.45
N PRO A 499 -9.34 8.95 0.89
CA PRO A 499 -9.51 8.33 -0.42
C PRO A 499 -8.75 9.09 -1.51
N ALA A 500 -8.38 8.39 -2.56
CA ALA A 500 -7.81 8.95 -3.77
C ALA A 500 -8.59 8.49 -5.00
N THR A 501 -8.41 9.17 -6.13
CA THR A 501 -9.06 8.81 -7.40
C THR A 501 -7.99 8.43 -8.41
N LEU A 502 -8.18 7.29 -9.06
CA LEU A 502 -7.40 6.86 -10.21
C LEU A 502 -8.18 7.24 -11.47
N HIS A 503 -7.61 8.11 -12.28
CA HIS A 503 -8.15 8.66 -13.51
C HIS A 503 -7.42 8.05 -14.70
N ALA A 504 -8.11 7.82 -15.82
CA ALA A 504 -7.43 7.48 -17.05
C ALA A 504 -8.18 7.92 -18.32
N TRP A 505 -7.42 8.08 -19.39
CA TRP A 505 -7.88 8.46 -20.73
C TRP A 505 -7.21 7.58 -21.79
N ILE A 506 -7.89 7.36 -22.91
CA ILE A 506 -7.37 6.66 -24.10
C ILE A 506 -7.73 7.51 -25.32
N ASP A 507 -6.76 8.04 -26.07
CA ASP A 507 -7.03 8.84 -27.29
C ASP A 507 -7.55 7.95 -28.41
N ILE A 508 -8.87 7.76 -28.42
CA ILE A 508 -9.54 6.77 -29.25
C ILE A 508 -9.84 7.34 -30.65
N ASP A 509 -9.85 8.65 -30.80
CA ASP A 509 -10.10 9.31 -32.07
C ASP A 509 -8.83 9.74 -32.80
N GLU A 510 -7.66 9.57 -32.16
CA GLU A 510 -6.32 9.91 -32.67
C GLU A 510 -6.21 11.41 -32.99
N ASN A 511 -6.89 12.25 -32.21
CA ASN A 511 -6.85 13.70 -32.40
C ASN A 511 -5.62 14.35 -31.73
N GLY A 512 -4.86 13.59 -30.94
CA GLY A 512 -3.66 14.05 -30.25
C GLY A 512 -3.94 14.79 -28.94
N HIS A 513 -5.14 14.65 -28.38
CA HIS A 513 -5.57 15.21 -27.11
C HIS A 513 -6.49 14.22 -26.38
N PHE A 514 -6.36 14.13 -25.06
CA PHE A 514 -7.34 13.41 -24.26
C PHE A 514 -8.61 14.25 -24.07
N THR A 515 -9.77 13.66 -24.36
CA THR A 515 -11.08 14.31 -24.32
C THR A 515 -12.01 13.67 -23.29
N SER A 516 -13.06 14.37 -22.90
CA SER A 516 -13.91 13.92 -21.78
C SER A 516 -14.73 12.66 -22.08
N ASN A 517 -14.92 12.31 -23.37
CA ASN A 517 -15.52 11.04 -23.80
C ASN A 517 -14.56 9.84 -23.72
N GLU A 518 -13.27 10.07 -23.45
CA GLU A 518 -12.23 9.04 -23.35
C GLU A 518 -11.88 8.72 -21.89
N TYR A 519 -12.48 9.45 -20.96
CA TYR A 519 -12.20 9.38 -19.54
C TYR A 519 -12.91 8.21 -18.84
N THR A 520 -12.19 7.56 -17.93
CA THR A 520 -12.78 6.72 -16.87
C THR A 520 -12.07 6.96 -15.54
N SER A 521 -12.65 6.48 -14.43
CA SER A 521 -12.01 6.55 -13.12
C SER A 521 -12.55 5.55 -12.13
N THR A 522 -11.77 5.26 -11.09
CA THR A 522 -12.20 4.51 -9.91
C THR A 522 -11.68 5.16 -8.63
N ILE A 523 -12.36 4.91 -7.50
CA ILE A 523 -12.00 5.44 -6.19
C ILE A 523 -11.19 4.39 -5.43
N LEU A 524 -10.05 4.79 -4.88
CA LEU A 524 -9.23 4.00 -3.98
C LEU A 524 -9.54 4.43 -2.55
N ALA A 525 -10.00 3.49 -1.72
CA ALA A 525 -10.32 3.77 -0.33
C ALA A 525 -9.07 4.22 0.46
N ALA A 526 -9.25 5.06 1.47
CA ALA A 526 -8.20 5.43 2.40
C ALA A 526 -7.56 4.19 3.05
N ASN A 527 -6.23 4.18 3.17
CA ASN A 527 -5.44 3.07 3.72
C ASN A 527 -5.76 1.70 3.09
N SER A 528 -6.10 1.65 1.79
CA SER A 528 -6.33 0.38 1.10
C SER A 528 -5.05 -0.44 0.92
N GLY A 529 -3.87 0.17 1.10
CA GLY A 529 -2.59 -0.46 0.78
C GLY A 529 -2.40 -0.65 -0.72
N SER A 530 -1.44 -1.49 -1.07
CA SER A 530 -1.21 -1.93 -2.46
C SER A 530 -2.30 -2.89 -2.91
N GLN A 531 -2.91 -2.62 -4.06
CA GLN A 531 -3.99 -3.40 -4.63
C GLN A 531 -4.03 -3.27 -6.16
N ASN A 532 -4.80 -4.14 -6.80
CA ASN A 532 -5.07 -4.04 -8.23
C ASN A 532 -6.38 -3.29 -8.43
N ALA A 533 -6.31 -2.08 -8.96
CA ALA A 533 -7.47 -1.31 -9.39
C ALA A 533 -7.85 -1.68 -10.82
N THR A 534 -9.15 -1.78 -11.11
CA THR A 534 -9.62 -2.00 -12.48
C THR A 534 -10.26 -0.72 -13.01
N LEU A 535 -9.73 -0.24 -14.13
CA LEU A 535 -10.34 0.83 -14.93
C LEU A 535 -11.07 0.19 -16.11
N HIS A 536 -12.32 0.60 -16.31
CA HIS A 536 -13.20 0.04 -17.31
C HIS A 536 -13.71 1.14 -18.24
N TRP A 537 -13.51 0.93 -19.53
CA TRP A 537 -14.15 1.68 -20.59
C TRP A 537 -15.15 0.76 -21.28
N GLY A 538 -16.42 1.16 -21.29
CA GLY A 538 -17.47 0.37 -21.94
C GLY A 538 -17.37 0.39 -23.46
N ASN A 539 -18.19 -0.45 -24.10
CA ASN A 539 -18.32 -0.66 -25.55
C ASN A 539 -18.68 0.56 -26.40
N THR A 540 -18.71 1.76 -25.81
CA THR A 540 -18.91 3.04 -26.49
C THR A 540 -17.62 3.62 -27.07
N LEU A 541 -16.44 3.13 -26.66
CA LEU A 541 -15.14 3.54 -27.21
C LEU A 541 -14.89 2.91 -28.60
N THR A 542 -15.26 3.64 -29.65
CA THR A 542 -15.01 3.23 -31.04
C THR A 542 -13.75 3.92 -31.56
N TYR A 543 -12.72 3.16 -31.90
CA TYR A 543 -11.51 3.68 -32.52
C TYR A 543 -11.82 4.25 -33.91
N THR A 544 -11.49 5.52 -34.14
CA THR A 544 -11.73 6.21 -35.44
C THR A 544 -10.45 6.59 -36.18
N GLY A 545 -9.29 6.32 -35.61
CA GLY A 545 -7.99 6.60 -36.19
C GLY A 545 -7.50 5.57 -37.21
N THR A 546 -6.22 5.68 -37.56
CA THR A 546 -5.49 4.80 -38.48
C THR A 546 -4.17 4.25 -37.93
N ALA A 547 -3.65 4.80 -36.83
CA ALA A 547 -2.48 4.27 -36.14
C ALA A 547 -2.68 2.83 -35.63
N SER A 548 -1.58 2.08 -35.53
CA SER A 548 -1.59 0.75 -34.92
C SER A 548 -1.52 0.80 -33.40
N ASN A 549 -1.18 1.95 -32.84
CA ASN A 549 -1.02 2.20 -31.42
C ASN A 549 -1.52 3.62 -31.11
N ILE A 550 -2.04 3.84 -29.92
CA ILE A 550 -2.50 5.14 -29.40
C ILE A 550 -2.00 5.30 -27.97
N TYR A 551 -2.13 6.50 -27.40
CA TYR A 551 -1.69 6.73 -26.04
C TYR A 551 -2.84 6.57 -25.04
N MET A 552 -2.50 6.04 -23.87
CA MET A 552 -3.31 6.03 -22.67
C MET A 552 -2.57 6.80 -21.59
N ARG A 553 -3.30 7.56 -20.78
CA ARG A 553 -2.77 8.23 -19.59
C ARG A 553 -3.48 7.71 -18.36
N VAL A 554 -2.72 7.43 -17.31
CA VAL A 554 -3.24 7.09 -15.98
C VAL A 554 -2.71 8.12 -14.99
N ARG A 555 -3.58 8.64 -14.13
CA ARG A 555 -3.21 9.61 -13.08
C ARG A 555 -3.84 9.21 -11.77
N ILE A 556 -3.07 9.20 -10.68
CA ILE A 556 -3.60 8.99 -9.34
C ILE A 556 -3.45 10.27 -8.53
N SER A 557 -4.50 10.72 -7.84
CA SER A 557 -4.38 11.87 -6.93
C SER A 557 -5.40 11.82 -5.80
N SER A 558 -5.04 12.39 -4.65
CA SER A 558 -6.00 12.67 -3.56
C SER A 558 -6.72 14.00 -3.75
N ALA A 559 -6.24 14.86 -4.67
CA ALA A 559 -6.87 16.11 -5.04
C ALA A 559 -8.10 15.87 -5.94
N VAL A 560 -8.99 16.86 -5.99
CA VAL A 560 -10.16 16.82 -6.88
C VAL A 560 -9.79 17.46 -8.21
N LEU A 561 -9.77 16.66 -9.27
CA LEU A 561 -9.63 17.15 -10.64
C LEU A 561 -11.00 17.46 -11.26
N ALA A 562 -11.07 18.49 -12.10
CA ALA A 562 -12.30 18.96 -12.71
C ALA A 562 -12.14 19.25 -14.21
N ASP A 563 -13.06 18.71 -15.01
CA ASP A 563 -13.19 18.99 -16.45
C ASP A 563 -14.00 20.27 -16.68
N ASN A 564 -13.65 21.04 -17.70
CA ASN A 564 -14.47 22.15 -18.16
C ASN A 564 -15.38 21.69 -19.30
N LEU A 565 -16.66 21.52 -18.96
CA LEU A 565 -17.68 21.06 -19.92
C LEU A 565 -17.90 22.00 -21.13
N THR A 566 -17.28 23.18 -21.18
CA THR A 566 -17.33 24.10 -22.34
C THR A 566 -16.21 23.85 -23.36
N THR A 567 -15.19 23.08 -23.01
CA THR A 567 -14.03 22.74 -23.84
C THR A 567 -14.08 21.26 -24.18
N THR A 568 -14.59 20.92 -25.38
CA THR A 568 -14.81 19.52 -25.77
C THR A 568 -13.58 18.84 -26.37
N ASN A 569 -12.55 19.62 -26.71
CA ASN A 569 -11.39 19.13 -27.45
C ASN A 569 -10.20 18.76 -26.55
N VAL A 570 -10.31 19.01 -25.24
CA VAL A 570 -9.33 18.64 -24.21
C VAL A 570 -10.11 18.46 -22.91
N ASP A 571 -9.86 17.38 -22.17
CA ASP A 571 -10.30 17.22 -20.78
C ASP A 571 -9.23 17.79 -19.86
N GLU A 572 -9.51 18.89 -19.16
CA GLU A 572 -8.49 19.56 -18.35
C GLU A 572 -7.94 18.70 -17.21
N ARG A 573 -8.63 17.63 -16.80
CA ARG A 573 -8.12 16.68 -15.81
C ARG A 573 -6.90 15.91 -16.32
N SER A 574 -6.76 15.77 -17.65
CA SER A 574 -5.64 15.07 -18.28
C SER A 574 -4.35 15.88 -18.36
N ILE A 575 -4.40 17.20 -18.10
CA ILE A 575 -3.26 18.13 -18.25
C ILE A 575 -3.01 18.92 -16.95
N GLY A 576 -1.84 19.55 -16.84
CA GLY A 576 -1.45 20.38 -15.68
C GLY A 576 -1.81 19.77 -14.33
N ASP A 577 -2.30 20.62 -13.42
CA ASP A 577 -2.78 20.21 -12.09
C ASP A 577 -4.26 19.76 -12.08
N GLY A 578 -4.85 19.47 -13.25
CA GLY A 578 -6.22 18.96 -13.39
C GLY A 578 -7.34 19.96 -13.07
N LEU A 579 -7.07 21.27 -13.20
CA LEU A 579 -8.03 22.34 -12.94
C LEU A 579 -8.90 22.63 -14.18
N SER A 580 -10.20 22.85 -13.97
CA SER A 580 -11.16 23.22 -15.04
C SER A 580 -10.85 24.56 -15.75
N THR A 581 -9.84 25.29 -15.32
CA THR A 581 -9.39 26.52 -15.99
C THR A 581 -8.40 26.25 -17.12
N GLY A 582 -7.86 25.02 -17.23
CA GLY A 582 -6.82 24.69 -18.22
C GLY A 582 -5.55 25.51 -18.02
N VAL A 583 -5.20 25.77 -16.75
CA VAL A 583 -3.96 26.40 -16.31
C VAL A 583 -3.48 25.70 -15.05
N ASN A 584 -2.18 25.76 -14.81
CA ASN A 584 -1.58 25.25 -13.57
C ASN A 584 -2.15 25.98 -12.36
N ALA A 585 -2.40 25.21 -11.30
CA ALA A 585 -2.63 25.73 -9.97
C ALA A 585 -1.41 26.53 -9.51
N SER A 586 -1.59 27.31 -8.45
CA SER A 586 -0.47 28.01 -7.81
C SER A 586 0.58 27.01 -7.28
N TYR A 587 0.15 25.81 -6.90
CA TYR A 587 1.00 24.73 -6.37
C TYR A 587 0.56 23.40 -6.97
N PRO A 588 1.50 22.50 -7.32
CA PRO A 588 1.15 21.21 -7.89
C PRO A 588 0.45 20.30 -6.86
N ILE A 589 -0.33 19.36 -7.35
CA ILE A 589 -1.10 18.40 -6.56
C ILE A 589 -0.29 17.13 -6.31
N ASN A 590 -0.61 16.37 -5.25
CA ASN A 590 0.06 15.10 -4.98
C ASN A 590 -0.41 13.99 -5.92
N GLY A 591 0.44 13.00 -6.18
CA GLY A 591 0.09 11.87 -7.03
C GLY A 591 1.24 11.39 -7.91
N GLU A 592 0.84 10.74 -9.00
CA GLU A 592 1.70 10.17 -10.04
C GLU A 592 0.95 10.16 -11.38
N VAL A 593 1.66 10.35 -12.49
CA VAL A 593 1.22 10.22 -13.88
C VAL A 593 1.99 9.05 -14.47
N GLU A 594 1.32 8.14 -15.17
CA GLU A 594 1.98 7.18 -16.04
C GLU A 594 1.29 7.22 -17.40
N ASP A 595 2.08 7.18 -18.48
CA ASP A 595 1.56 7.16 -19.84
C ASP A 595 1.92 5.83 -20.53
N TYR A 596 1.11 5.40 -21.49
CA TYR A 596 1.25 4.06 -22.07
C TYR A 596 0.95 4.06 -23.56
N ASP A 597 1.78 3.35 -24.32
CA ASP A 597 1.54 3.07 -25.73
C ASP A 597 0.65 1.83 -25.81
N LEU A 598 -0.61 2.04 -26.20
CA LEU A 598 -1.66 1.04 -26.24
C LEU A 598 -1.81 0.50 -27.67
N PRO A 599 -1.53 -0.80 -27.90
CA PRO A 599 -1.76 -1.41 -29.20
C PRO A 599 -3.25 -1.40 -29.57
N ILE A 600 -3.54 -1.03 -30.81
CA ILE A 600 -4.87 -1.14 -31.40
C ILE A 600 -4.94 -2.41 -32.24
N ASP A 601 -5.85 -3.29 -31.86
CA ASP A 601 -6.28 -4.38 -32.71
C ASP A 601 -7.37 -3.88 -33.66
N THR A 602 -6.94 -3.41 -34.84
CA THR A 602 -7.83 -3.05 -35.94
C THR A 602 -8.47 -4.28 -36.59
N THR A 603 -8.11 -5.51 -36.17
CA THR A 603 -8.92 -6.67 -36.51
C THR A 603 -10.25 -6.50 -35.80
N VAL A 604 -11.27 -6.17 -36.60
CA VAL A 604 -12.63 -6.01 -36.10
C VAL A 604 -13.07 -7.36 -35.51
N ILE A 605 -12.86 -7.59 -34.22
CA ILE A 605 -13.71 -8.53 -33.48
C ILE A 605 -14.99 -7.75 -33.24
N VAL A 606 -15.84 -7.79 -34.25
CA VAL A 606 -17.25 -7.49 -34.05
C VAL A 606 -17.67 -8.33 -32.85
N PRO A 607 -18.19 -7.76 -31.74
CA PRO A 607 -18.86 -8.55 -30.72
C PRO A 607 -20.08 -9.17 -31.38
N GLN A 608 -19.92 -10.32 -32.06
CA GLN A 608 -20.82 -10.78 -33.12
C GLN A 608 -22.30 -10.55 -32.74
N PRO A 609 -22.93 -9.46 -33.22
CA PRO A 609 -24.33 -9.54 -33.54
C PRO A 609 -24.41 -10.62 -34.60
N CYS A 610 -25.57 -11.23 -34.76
CA CYS A 610 -25.80 -12.17 -35.86
C CYS A 610 -25.65 -11.43 -37.21
N THR A 611 -24.42 -11.26 -37.68
CA THR A 611 -24.09 -10.66 -38.96
C THR A 611 -23.42 -11.73 -39.81
N ASP A 612 -24.17 -12.19 -40.80
CA ASP A 612 -23.93 -12.70 -42.15
C ASP A 612 -22.51 -12.97 -42.72
N THR A 613 -21.44 -13.05 -41.93
CA THR A 613 -20.16 -13.65 -42.37
C THR A 613 -20.14 -15.19 -42.33
N ASP A 614 -21.25 -15.79 -41.90
CA ASP A 614 -21.61 -17.21 -42.07
C ASP A 614 -20.58 -18.22 -41.53
N ASP A 615 -19.60 -17.83 -40.70
CA ASP A 615 -18.66 -18.77 -40.07
C ASP A 615 -19.12 -19.14 -38.66
N ARG A 616 -19.56 -20.39 -38.48
CA ARG A 616 -20.19 -20.90 -37.26
C ARG A 616 -19.34 -21.96 -36.56
N LEU A 617 -18.13 -22.25 -37.05
CA LEU A 617 -17.24 -23.22 -36.41
C LEU A 617 -16.75 -22.69 -35.06
N GLY A 618 -16.89 -23.51 -34.01
CA GLY A 618 -16.39 -23.16 -32.68
C GLY A 618 -17.27 -22.16 -31.94
N ILE A 619 -18.46 -21.85 -32.46
CA ILE A 619 -19.40 -20.89 -31.90
C ILE A 619 -20.70 -21.64 -31.56
N LEU A 620 -21.12 -21.56 -30.29
CA LEU A 620 -22.41 -22.09 -29.86
C LEU A 620 -23.58 -21.50 -30.65
N ASP A 621 -24.62 -22.29 -30.83
CA ASP A 621 -25.84 -21.82 -31.47
C ASP A 621 -26.57 -20.81 -30.58
N PRO A 622 -27.00 -19.65 -31.14
CA PRO A 622 -27.75 -18.65 -30.39
C PRO A 622 -29.02 -19.22 -29.79
N ILE A 623 -29.56 -20.29 -30.38
CA ILE A 623 -30.69 -21.05 -29.86
C ILE A 623 -30.34 -22.52 -29.93
N GLN A 624 -30.39 -23.21 -28.79
CA GLN A 624 -30.29 -24.67 -28.73
C GLN A 624 -31.66 -25.24 -28.35
N GLY A 625 -32.15 -26.14 -29.20
CA GLY A 625 -33.37 -26.90 -28.96
C GLY A 625 -33.04 -28.20 -28.23
N LEU A 626 -33.66 -28.38 -27.07
CA LEU A 626 -33.67 -29.64 -26.33
C LEU A 626 -35.06 -30.28 -26.46
N LEU A 627 -35.22 -31.52 -26.02
CA LEU A 627 -36.56 -32.07 -25.86
C LEU A 627 -37.29 -31.23 -24.80
N HIS A 628 -38.46 -30.67 -25.08
CA HIS A 628 -39.26 -29.85 -24.14
C HIS A 628 -38.53 -28.68 -23.44
N ALA A 629 -37.37 -28.26 -23.94
CA ALA A 629 -36.60 -27.17 -23.37
C ALA A 629 -35.81 -26.42 -24.44
N SER A 630 -35.40 -25.21 -24.11
CA SER A 630 -34.67 -24.33 -25.02
C SER A 630 -33.73 -23.42 -24.27
N ILE A 631 -32.58 -23.16 -24.88
CA ILE A 631 -31.56 -22.24 -24.40
C ILE A 631 -31.41 -21.15 -25.46
N VAL A 632 -31.41 -19.89 -25.06
CA VAL A 632 -31.29 -18.73 -25.94
C VAL A 632 -30.17 -17.85 -25.45
N ARG A 633 -29.20 -17.55 -26.32
CA ARG A 633 -28.22 -16.48 -26.13
C ARG A 633 -28.75 -15.20 -26.76
N THR A 634 -28.90 -14.17 -25.95
CA THR A 634 -29.36 -12.84 -26.39
C THR A 634 -28.24 -12.06 -27.08
N ALA A 635 -28.59 -11.00 -27.80
CA ALA A 635 -27.62 -10.11 -28.45
C ALA A 635 -26.69 -9.39 -27.44
N THR A 636 -27.14 -9.20 -26.19
CA THR A 636 -26.34 -8.59 -25.12
C THR A 636 -25.41 -9.60 -24.44
N GLY A 637 -25.37 -10.86 -24.90
CA GLY A 637 -24.51 -11.91 -24.35
C GLY A 637 -25.13 -12.72 -23.22
N ASP A 638 -26.32 -12.34 -22.72
CA ASP A 638 -27.02 -13.07 -21.66
C ASP A 638 -27.60 -14.40 -22.15
N TYR A 639 -27.70 -15.38 -21.24
CA TYR A 639 -28.36 -16.66 -21.49
C TYR A 639 -29.75 -16.72 -20.84
N LEU A 640 -30.75 -17.10 -21.63
CA LEU A 640 -32.10 -17.41 -21.18
C LEU A 640 -32.37 -18.91 -21.33
N VAL A 641 -33.04 -19.50 -20.35
CA VAL A 641 -33.46 -20.90 -20.38
C VAL A 641 -34.95 -21.03 -20.09
N PHE A 642 -35.62 -21.97 -20.74
CA PHE A 642 -36.99 -22.36 -20.44
C PHE A 642 -37.26 -23.81 -20.84
N GLY A 643 -38.32 -24.39 -20.27
CA GLY A 643 -38.72 -25.78 -20.43
C GLY A 643 -38.57 -26.61 -19.17
N ASP A 644 -38.59 -27.93 -19.34
CA ASP A 644 -38.52 -28.92 -18.27
C ASP A 644 -37.22 -28.74 -17.44
N ARG A 645 -37.38 -28.59 -16.12
CA ARG A 645 -36.30 -28.34 -15.12
C ARG A 645 -35.32 -27.21 -15.41
N ALA A 646 -35.72 -26.20 -16.18
CA ALA A 646 -34.82 -25.10 -16.55
C ALA A 646 -34.44 -24.17 -15.38
N ASN A 647 -35.21 -24.14 -14.29
CA ASN A 647 -34.88 -23.34 -13.09
C ASN A 647 -33.58 -23.80 -12.43
N GLY A 648 -32.80 -22.89 -11.81
CA GLY A 648 -31.52 -23.23 -11.19
C GLY A 648 -31.59 -24.19 -10.00
N GLU A 649 -32.76 -24.32 -9.36
CA GLU A 649 -33.02 -25.37 -8.35
C GLU A 649 -33.11 -26.77 -8.98
N GLY A 650 -33.21 -26.86 -10.32
CA GLY A 650 -33.13 -28.10 -11.11
C GLY A 650 -34.33 -29.03 -11.02
N VAL A 651 -35.44 -28.58 -10.43
CA VAL A 651 -36.68 -29.36 -10.29
C VAL A 651 -37.88 -28.69 -10.96
N THR A 652 -37.91 -27.35 -11.01
CA THR A 652 -39.06 -26.58 -11.48
C THR A 652 -38.97 -26.29 -12.97
N ASP A 653 -40.02 -26.64 -13.70
CA ASP A 653 -40.18 -26.30 -15.12
C ASP A 653 -40.41 -24.81 -15.31
N GLN A 654 -39.96 -24.26 -16.44
CA GLN A 654 -40.11 -22.85 -16.77
C GLN A 654 -40.88 -22.69 -18.07
N ASN A 655 -42.11 -22.19 -18.00
CA ASN A 655 -42.90 -21.91 -19.21
C ASN A 655 -42.59 -20.53 -19.83
N THR A 656 -41.69 -19.77 -19.19
CA THR A 656 -41.22 -18.47 -19.65
C THR A 656 -39.70 -18.44 -19.62
N PRO A 657 -39.03 -17.81 -20.61
CA PRO A 657 -37.57 -17.60 -20.58
C PRO A 657 -37.14 -16.89 -19.30
N ILE A 658 -36.22 -17.50 -18.55
CA ILE A 658 -35.59 -16.90 -17.37
C ILE A 658 -34.09 -16.72 -17.60
N LYS A 659 -33.52 -15.66 -17.05
CA LYS A 659 -32.08 -15.37 -17.17
C LYS A 659 -31.26 -16.27 -16.24
N VAL A 660 -30.17 -16.81 -16.77
CA VAL A 660 -29.15 -17.54 -16.00
C VAL A 660 -28.23 -16.51 -15.32
N GLU A 661 -28.57 -16.17 -14.08
CA GLU A 661 -27.92 -15.10 -13.31
C GLU A 661 -27.78 -15.52 -11.85
N SER A 662 -26.56 -15.42 -11.31
CA SER A 662 -26.28 -15.87 -9.95
C SER A 662 -27.04 -15.03 -8.91
N GLY A 663 -27.63 -15.70 -7.92
CA GLY A 663 -28.48 -15.08 -6.90
C GLY A 663 -29.95 -14.91 -7.33
N ALA A 664 -30.31 -15.25 -8.57
CA ALA A 664 -31.66 -15.13 -9.11
C ALA A 664 -32.15 -16.44 -9.73
N ASN A 665 -33.47 -16.64 -9.81
CA ASN A 665 -34.11 -17.77 -10.50
C ASN A 665 -33.60 -19.17 -10.08
N GLY A 666 -33.16 -19.32 -8.83
CA GLY A 666 -32.60 -20.57 -8.29
C GLY A 666 -31.13 -20.83 -8.66
N PHE A 667 -30.47 -19.90 -9.35
CA PHE A 667 -29.07 -20.06 -9.72
C PHE A 667 -28.14 -19.55 -8.63
N ASN A 668 -27.17 -20.39 -8.25
CA ASN A 668 -26.10 -20.05 -7.32
C ASN A 668 -24.76 -20.55 -7.87
N PHE A 669 -24.00 -19.64 -8.49
CA PHE A 669 -22.70 -19.93 -9.10
C PHE A 669 -21.76 -18.73 -8.95
N ALA A 670 -20.45 -18.96 -9.02
CA ALA A 670 -19.43 -17.90 -9.02
C ALA A 670 -18.88 -17.69 -10.44
N GLY A 671 -18.53 -16.45 -10.77
CA GLY A 671 -17.97 -16.05 -12.06
C GLY A 671 -19.02 -15.59 -13.07
N ALA A 672 -18.56 -14.96 -14.15
CA ALA A 672 -19.43 -14.47 -15.22
C ALA A 672 -19.82 -15.63 -16.15
N PRO A 673 -21.10 -15.76 -16.56
CA PRO A 673 -21.53 -16.75 -17.54
C PRO A 673 -20.78 -16.61 -18.87
N LEU A 674 -20.19 -17.70 -19.35
CA LEU A 674 -19.53 -17.77 -20.65
C LEU A 674 -20.38 -18.52 -21.67
N MET A 675 -20.88 -19.69 -21.29
CA MET A 675 -21.57 -20.61 -22.20
C MET A 675 -22.60 -21.48 -21.49
N VAL A 676 -23.74 -21.74 -22.15
CA VAL A 676 -24.76 -22.69 -21.68
C VAL A 676 -25.08 -23.71 -22.77
N THR A 677 -25.13 -24.98 -22.39
CA THR A 677 -25.64 -26.09 -23.22
C THR A 677 -26.43 -27.06 -22.34
N GLY A 678 -27.08 -28.06 -22.93
CA GLY A 678 -27.86 -29.01 -22.17
C GLY A 678 -28.13 -30.29 -22.93
N THR A 679 -28.76 -31.22 -22.23
CA THR A 679 -29.08 -32.53 -22.75
C THR A 679 -30.43 -33.00 -22.22
N SER A 680 -31.07 -33.94 -22.91
CA SER A 680 -32.44 -34.36 -22.56
C SER A 680 -32.68 -35.83 -22.88
N ASN A 681 -33.36 -36.53 -21.97
CA ASN A 681 -33.76 -37.93 -22.14
C ASN A 681 -35.27 -38.11 -21.88
N SER A 682 -35.97 -38.73 -22.84
CA SER A 682 -37.41 -39.05 -22.76
C SER A 682 -37.74 -40.32 -21.96
N GLY A 683 -36.74 -41.11 -21.57
CA GLY A 683 -36.93 -42.44 -20.97
C GLY A 683 -37.30 -42.48 -19.48
N TYR A 684 -37.38 -41.34 -18.79
CA TYR A 684 -37.83 -41.27 -17.40
C TYR A 684 -39.28 -40.78 -17.32
N ILE A 685 -40.10 -41.46 -16.51
CA ILE A 685 -41.31 -40.86 -15.97
C ILE A 685 -40.83 -39.70 -15.09
N GLY A 686 -40.80 -38.50 -15.67
CA GLY A 686 -40.14 -37.31 -15.12
C GLY A 686 -38.81 -36.92 -15.80
N GLY A 687 -38.69 -36.97 -17.14
CA GLY A 687 -37.78 -36.16 -17.99
C GLY A 687 -36.36 -35.88 -17.48
N GLY A 688 -35.35 -36.50 -18.10
CA GLY A 688 -33.94 -36.30 -17.74
C GLY A 688 -33.30 -35.07 -18.39
N HIS A 689 -33.68 -33.85 -17.98
CA HIS A 689 -33.08 -32.60 -18.48
C HIS A 689 -31.91 -32.17 -17.60
N GLN A 690 -30.71 -32.07 -18.17
CA GLN A 690 -29.53 -31.57 -17.49
C GLN A 690 -28.89 -30.45 -18.30
N TYR A 691 -28.52 -29.38 -17.62
CA TYR A 691 -27.93 -28.19 -18.22
C TYR A 691 -26.54 -27.95 -17.65
N PHE A 692 -25.70 -27.30 -18.44
CA PHE A 692 -24.31 -27.02 -18.12
C PHE A 692 -24.03 -25.55 -18.35
N LEU A 693 -23.45 -24.90 -17.37
CA LEU A 693 -23.02 -23.50 -17.41
C LEU A 693 -21.51 -23.45 -17.22
N LEU A 694 -20.79 -22.98 -18.23
CA LEU A 694 -19.40 -22.55 -18.04
C LEU A 694 -19.39 -21.09 -17.62
N THR A 695 -18.62 -20.79 -16.57
CA THR A 695 -18.35 -19.43 -16.10
C THR A 695 -16.85 -19.14 -16.13
N THR A 696 -16.44 -17.89 -15.89
CA THR A 696 -15.02 -17.53 -15.73
C THR A 696 -14.31 -18.28 -14.59
N LEU A 697 -15.04 -18.84 -13.62
CA LEU A 697 -14.47 -19.52 -12.45
C LEU A 697 -14.69 -21.04 -12.43
N GLY A 698 -15.47 -21.60 -13.35
CA GLY A 698 -15.68 -23.05 -13.40
C GLY A 698 -16.91 -23.51 -14.19
N LEU A 699 -17.07 -24.83 -14.27
CA LEU A 699 -18.21 -25.51 -14.86
C LEU A 699 -19.26 -25.81 -13.77
N TYR A 700 -20.52 -25.55 -14.07
CA TYR A 700 -21.66 -25.81 -13.21
C TYR A 700 -22.68 -26.67 -13.95
N VAL A 701 -23.41 -27.50 -13.21
CA VAL A 701 -24.42 -28.41 -13.72
C VAL A 701 -25.69 -28.33 -12.88
N TRP A 702 -26.86 -28.37 -13.51
CA TRP A 702 -28.15 -28.46 -12.82
C TRP A 702 -29.16 -29.29 -13.62
N GLY A 703 -30.26 -29.65 -12.98
CA GLY A 703 -31.29 -30.52 -13.52
C GLY A 703 -31.09 -31.99 -13.18
N ALA A 704 -31.92 -32.83 -13.81
CA ALA A 704 -31.91 -34.27 -13.64
C ALA A 704 -30.53 -34.87 -13.94
N SER A 705 -30.06 -35.78 -13.10
CA SER A 705 -28.83 -36.52 -13.37
C SER A 705 -28.89 -37.21 -14.74
N ASN A 706 -28.01 -36.81 -15.65
CA ASN A 706 -27.89 -37.42 -16.97
C ASN A 706 -26.42 -37.68 -17.34
N VAL A 707 -25.62 -36.64 -17.66
CA VAL A 707 -24.16 -36.75 -17.89
C VAL A 707 -23.41 -36.81 -16.55
N PHE A 708 -23.72 -35.88 -15.65
CA PHE A 708 -23.19 -35.85 -14.29
C PHE A 708 -24.24 -36.35 -13.31
N THR A 709 -23.78 -36.99 -12.24
CA THR A 709 -24.64 -37.31 -11.09
C THR A 709 -24.80 -36.07 -10.21
N SER A 710 -26.03 -35.66 -9.97
CA SER A 710 -26.42 -34.51 -9.14
C SER A 710 -27.10 -35.02 -7.87
N ALA A 711 -26.66 -34.55 -6.69
CA ALA A 711 -27.17 -35.03 -5.40
C ALA A 711 -28.62 -34.56 -5.12
N ASN A 712 -28.98 -33.37 -5.62
CA ASN A 712 -30.27 -32.72 -5.36
C ASN A 712 -30.85 -31.99 -6.59
N ASN A 713 -30.30 -32.21 -7.78
CA ASN A 713 -30.62 -31.53 -9.05
C ASN A 713 -30.34 -30.00 -9.10
N ALA A 714 -30.23 -29.32 -7.96
CA ALA A 714 -29.86 -27.90 -7.92
C ALA A 714 -28.48 -27.64 -8.53
N ILE A 715 -28.27 -26.41 -8.99
CA ILE A 715 -27.00 -26.03 -9.61
C ILE A 715 -25.83 -26.22 -8.66
N ALA A 716 -24.82 -26.93 -9.14
CA ALA A 716 -23.62 -27.26 -8.40
C ALA A 716 -22.40 -27.24 -9.31
N GLN A 717 -21.23 -26.94 -8.75
CA GLN A 717 -19.98 -26.97 -9.50
C GLN A 717 -19.62 -28.40 -9.89
N ALA A 718 -19.23 -28.61 -11.14
CA ALA A 718 -18.73 -29.86 -11.69
C ALA A 718 -17.23 -29.73 -12.01
N PRO A 719 -16.47 -30.83 -11.94
CA PRO A 719 -15.05 -30.81 -12.30
C PRO A 719 -14.86 -30.54 -13.79
N LEU A 720 -13.88 -29.70 -14.11
CA LEU A 720 -13.36 -29.53 -15.48
C LEU A 720 -12.40 -30.67 -15.85
N PRO A 721 -12.06 -30.82 -17.15
CA PRO A 721 -11.01 -31.75 -17.56
C PRO A 721 -9.68 -31.44 -16.85
N PRO A 722 -8.86 -32.46 -16.55
CA PRO A 722 -7.57 -32.26 -15.89
C PRO A 722 -6.68 -31.25 -16.64
N GLY A 723 -6.22 -30.20 -15.94
CA GLY A 723 -5.34 -29.18 -16.50
C GLY A 723 -6.02 -28.13 -17.39
N ILE A 724 -7.33 -28.18 -17.56
CA ILE A 724 -8.09 -27.22 -18.39
C ILE A 724 -8.77 -26.18 -17.50
N SER A 725 -8.45 -24.90 -17.73
CA SER A 725 -9.10 -23.77 -17.06
C SER A 725 -10.30 -23.26 -17.88
N PRO A 726 -11.26 -22.55 -17.29
CA PRO A 726 -12.38 -21.99 -18.05
C PRO A 726 -11.94 -21.08 -19.21
N ALA A 727 -10.88 -20.29 -19.01
CA ALA A 727 -10.36 -19.36 -20.01
C ALA A 727 -9.74 -20.06 -21.24
N SER A 728 -9.33 -21.32 -21.13
CA SER A 728 -8.78 -22.09 -22.24
C SER A 728 -9.84 -22.85 -23.04
N ILE A 729 -11.11 -22.80 -22.66
CA ILE A 729 -12.22 -23.45 -23.36
C ILE A 729 -12.74 -22.53 -24.47
N GLN A 730 -12.88 -23.09 -25.68
CA GLN A 730 -13.46 -22.43 -26.83
C GLN A 730 -14.97 -22.66 -26.91
N MET A 731 -15.42 -23.91 -26.75
CA MET A 731 -16.85 -24.25 -26.74
C MET A 731 -17.16 -25.49 -25.91
N ILE A 732 -18.41 -25.60 -25.49
CA ILE A 732 -19.00 -26.80 -24.89
C ILE A 732 -20.21 -27.24 -25.71
N ASP A 733 -20.46 -28.54 -25.83
CA ASP A 733 -21.65 -29.08 -26.51
C ASP A 733 -22.10 -30.37 -25.84
N ALA A 734 -23.40 -30.56 -25.66
CA ALA A 734 -23.95 -31.72 -24.96
C ALA A 734 -25.07 -32.38 -25.75
N GLY A 735 -25.22 -33.69 -25.57
CA GLY A 735 -26.25 -34.46 -26.25
C GLY A 735 -26.60 -35.73 -25.50
N THR A 736 -27.74 -36.33 -25.85
CA THR A 736 -28.16 -37.65 -25.37
C THR A 736 -28.67 -38.44 -26.55
N TYR A 737 -28.39 -39.75 -26.55
CA TYR A 737 -29.03 -40.70 -27.43
C TYR A 737 -29.71 -41.83 -26.64
N GLY A 738 -30.91 -42.21 -27.08
CA GLY A 738 -31.66 -43.37 -26.59
C GLY A 738 -32.79 -42.97 -25.63
N MET A 739 -34.04 -43.21 -26.04
CA MET A 739 -35.26 -42.90 -25.29
C MET A 739 -35.51 -43.84 -24.08
N SER A 740 -34.46 -44.42 -23.49
CA SER A 740 -34.56 -45.39 -22.39
C SER A 740 -33.57 -45.07 -21.27
N SER A 741 -33.73 -45.72 -20.12
CA SER A 741 -32.84 -45.60 -18.95
C SER A 741 -31.37 -45.95 -19.22
N ASN A 742 -31.05 -46.47 -20.42
CA ASN A 742 -29.70 -46.87 -20.84
C ASN A 742 -29.14 -45.97 -21.96
N GLY A 743 -29.72 -44.78 -22.17
CA GLY A 743 -29.25 -43.82 -23.16
C GLY A 743 -27.88 -43.23 -22.81
N THR A 744 -27.01 -43.10 -23.80
CA THR A 744 -25.68 -42.49 -23.62
C THR A 744 -25.79 -40.98 -23.77
N ALA A 745 -25.46 -40.27 -22.71
CA ALA A 745 -25.35 -38.82 -22.67
C ALA A 745 -23.90 -38.40 -22.53
N SER A 746 -23.51 -37.33 -23.22
CA SER A 746 -22.15 -36.79 -23.18
C SER A 746 -22.11 -35.27 -23.19
N LEU A 747 -21.04 -34.73 -22.60
CA LEU A 747 -20.64 -33.33 -22.66
C LEU A 747 -19.23 -33.27 -23.27
N MET A 748 -19.09 -32.46 -24.31
CA MET A 748 -17.83 -32.18 -25.00
C MET A 748 -17.30 -30.81 -24.56
N VAL A 749 -15.98 -30.73 -24.42
CA VAL A 749 -15.22 -29.49 -24.22
C VAL A 749 -14.17 -29.41 -25.32
N LEU A 750 -14.21 -28.34 -26.11
CA LEU A 750 -13.15 -27.99 -27.06
C LEU A 750 -12.32 -26.87 -26.45
N THR A 751 -11.00 -27.05 -26.40
CA THR A 751 -10.07 -26.01 -25.96
C THR A 751 -9.72 -25.07 -27.12
N LYS A 752 -9.23 -23.86 -26.80
CA LYS A 752 -8.71 -22.90 -27.79
C LYS A 752 -7.47 -23.43 -28.54
N THR A 753 -6.77 -24.41 -27.98
CA THR A 753 -5.66 -25.15 -28.62
C THR A 753 -6.15 -26.27 -29.55
N GLY A 754 -7.47 -26.50 -29.60
CA GLY A 754 -8.13 -27.46 -30.47
C GLY A 754 -8.12 -28.90 -29.97
N GLU A 755 -7.91 -29.11 -28.67
CA GLU A 755 -8.03 -30.42 -28.00
C GLU A 755 -9.49 -30.66 -27.59
N ILE A 756 -9.93 -31.92 -27.64
CA ILE A 756 -11.31 -32.28 -27.29
C ILE A 756 -11.30 -33.22 -26.09
N TRP A 757 -12.12 -32.88 -25.11
CA TRP A 757 -12.39 -33.68 -23.92
C TRP A 757 -13.86 -34.05 -23.85
N VAL A 758 -14.16 -35.26 -23.40
CA VAL A 758 -15.52 -35.77 -23.28
C VAL A 758 -15.77 -36.37 -21.91
N TYR A 759 -16.92 -36.04 -21.33
CA TYR A 759 -17.48 -36.72 -20.17
C TYR A 759 -18.75 -37.42 -20.62
N SER A 760 -18.95 -38.69 -20.26
CA SER A 760 -20.19 -39.40 -20.55
C SER A 760 -20.71 -40.18 -19.35
N ASN A 761 -22.00 -40.47 -19.35
CA ASN A 761 -22.67 -41.23 -18.30
C ASN A 761 -22.45 -42.75 -18.39
N THR A 762 -21.75 -43.21 -19.43
CA THR A 762 -21.60 -44.64 -19.75
C THR A 762 -20.11 -44.98 -19.82
N ALA A 763 -19.59 -45.65 -18.78
CA ALA A 763 -18.20 -46.12 -18.76
C ALA A 763 -17.91 -47.05 -19.95
N GLY A 764 -16.75 -46.89 -20.59
CA GLY A 764 -16.38 -47.68 -21.78
C GLY A 764 -17.13 -47.28 -23.06
N SER A 765 -17.90 -46.19 -23.05
CA SER A 765 -18.65 -45.75 -24.22
C SER A 765 -17.72 -45.40 -25.39
N PRO A 766 -18.01 -45.84 -26.62
CA PRO A 766 -17.24 -45.44 -27.81
C PRO A 766 -17.19 -43.92 -28.02
N VAL A 767 -18.13 -43.15 -27.45
CA VAL A 767 -18.11 -41.68 -27.54
C VAL A 767 -16.93 -41.06 -26.78
N HIS A 768 -16.29 -41.80 -25.87
CA HIS A 768 -15.07 -41.33 -25.20
C HIS A 768 -13.95 -41.02 -26.20
N GLY A 769 -13.94 -41.71 -27.35
CA GLY A 769 -12.94 -41.47 -28.40
C GLY A 769 -11.52 -41.89 -28.01
N ASP A 770 -11.34 -42.72 -26.98
CA ASP A 770 -10.07 -43.09 -26.36
C ASP A 770 -9.74 -44.59 -26.44
N GLY A 771 -10.47 -45.33 -27.29
CA GLY A 771 -10.35 -46.77 -27.43
C GLY A 771 -11.33 -47.58 -26.57
N GLY A 772 -12.26 -46.92 -25.86
CA GLY A 772 -13.28 -47.58 -25.05
C GLY A 772 -12.79 -47.89 -23.64
N GLN A 773 -12.02 -46.98 -23.04
CA GLN A 773 -11.54 -47.15 -21.67
C GLN A 773 -12.72 -47.10 -20.68
N VAL A 774 -12.69 -47.97 -19.67
CA VAL A 774 -13.78 -48.18 -18.71
C VAL A 774 -13.71 -47.30 -17.47
N ASN A 775 -12.71 -46.43 -17.36
CA ASN A 775 -12.66 -45.44 -16.28
C ASN A 775 -13.80 -44.43 -16.42
N ILE A 776 -14.26 -43.91 -15.28
CA ILE A 776 -15.22 -42.80 -15.22
C ILE A 776 -14.46 -41.47 -15.18
N GLY A 777 -15.03 -40.41 -15.75
CA GLY A 777 -14.44 -39.07 -15.72
C GLY A 777 -14.32 -38.42 -17.09
N TRP A 778 -13.41 -37.45 -17.19
CA TRP A 778 -13.05 -36.80 -18.45
C TRP A 778 -12.05 -37.66 -19.23
N HIS A 779 -12.32 -37.82 -20.53
CA HIS A 779 -11.47 -38.54 -21.47
C HIS A 779 -10.99 -37.58 -22.56
N GLN A 780 -9.69 -37.60 -22.86
CA GLN A 780 -9.15 -36.88 -24.01
C GLN A 780 -9.44 -37.70 -25.26
N VAL A 781 -9.98 -37.05 -26.30
CA VAL A 781 -10.30 -37.73 -27.57
C VAL A 781 -9.00 -37.98 -28.34
N MET A 782 -8.85 -39.22 -28.83
CA MET A 782 -7.64 -39.71 -29.47
C MET A 782 -7.93 -40.20 -30.90
N LYS A 783 -6.94 -40.10 -31.80
CA LYS A 783 -6.97 -40.68 -33.16
C LYS A 783 -6.63 -42.17 -33.16
N ASP A 784 -5.81 -42.58 -32.19
CA ASP A 784 -5.33 -43.94 -31.95
C ASP A 784 -4.90 -44.06 -30.48
N SER A 785 -4.30 -45.19 -30.08
CA SER A 785 -3.90 -45.45 -28.69
C SER A 785 -2.83 -44.50 -28.12
N THR A 786 -2.20 -43.66 -28.96
CA THR A 786 -1.05 -42.83 -28.58
C THR A 786 -1.16 -41.37 -29.00
N THR A 787 -2.06 -41.03 -29.91
CA THR A 787 -2.12 -39.70 -30.54
C THR A 787 -3.42 -38.97 -30.19
N PRO A 788 -3.38 -37.85 -29.44
CA PRO A 788 -4.55 -37.00 -29.22
C PRO A 788 -5.09 -36.38 -30.51
N LEU A 789 -6.39 -36.13 -30.55
CA LEU A 789 -7.00 -35.27 -31.57
C LEU A 789 -6.82 -33.81 -31.16
N THR A 790 -6.02 -33.08 -31.94
CA THR A 790 -5.69 -31.66 -31.69
C THR A 790 -5.94 -30.80 -32.93
N GLY A 791 -5.98 -29.47 -32.74
CA GLY A 791 -6.14 -28.48 -33.82
C GLY A 791 -7.57 -28.38 -34.38
N MET A 792 -8.57 -28.92 -33.69
CA MET A 792 -9.97 -28.80 -34.10
C MET A 792 -10.50 -27.40 -33.80
N LYS A 793 -11.44 -26.94 -34.62
CA LYS A 793 -12.12 -25.65 -34.48
C LYS A 793 -13.57 -25.79 -34.02
N ASP A 794 -14.18 -26.95 -34.22
CA ASP A 794 -15.56 -27.21 -33.86
C ASP A 794 -15.75 -28.68 -33.46
N VAL A 795 -16.66 -28.93 -32.51
CA VAL A 795 -17.08 -30.28 -32.08
C VAL A 795 -18.57 -30.28 -31.77
N ARG A 796 -19.28 -31.29 -32.28
CA ARG A 796 -20.71 -31.51 -32.02
C ARG A 796 -20.98 -32.92 -31.55
N THR A 797 -21.91 -33.10 -30.61
CA THR A 797 -22.32 -34.40 -30.10
C THR A 797 -23.83 -34.58 -30.05
N ALA A 798 -24.27 -35.80 -30.37
CA ALA A 798 -25.64 -36.25 -30.15
C ALA A 798 -25.65 -37.40 -29.12
N GLY A 799 -24.90 -37.22 -28.03
CA GLY A 799 -24.79 -38.19 -26.92
C GLY A 799 -23.83 -39.32 -27.23
N GLY A 800 -24.29 -40.40 -27.86
CA GLY A 800 -23.46 -41.58 -28.15
C GLY A 800 -22.52 -41.46 -29.35
N VAL A 801 -22.54 -40.31 -30.05
CA VAL A 801 -21.75 -40.04 -31.27
C VAL A 801 -21.27 -38.59 -31.29
N ALA A 802 -20.18 -38.33 -32.02
CA ALA A 802 -19.64 -36.99 -32.19
C ALA A 802 -19.01 -36.77 -33.57
N ILE A 803 -18.89 -35.51 -33.96
CA ILE A 803 -18.12 -35.03 -35.11
C ILE A 803 -17.26 -33.83 -34.70
N ALA A 804 -16.03 -33.76 -35.21
CA ALA A 804 -15.14 -32.62 -35.02
C ALA A 804 -14.50 -32.20 -36.35
N SER A 805 -14.21 -30.90 -36.51
CA SER A 805 -13.56 -30.37 -37.71
C SER A 805 -12.56 -29.26 -37.41
N ASP A 806 -11.48 -29.19 -38.20
CA ASP A 806 -10.54 -28.04 -38.25
C ASP A 806 -10.92 -27.01 -39.35
N GLY A 807 -12.06 -27.23 -40.03
CA GLY A 807 -12.52 -26.50 -41.20
C GLY A 807 -12.22 -27.22 -42.52
N ASN A 808 -11.17 -28.03 -42.62
CA ASN A 808 -10.74 -28.71 -43.86
C ASN A 808 -10.84 -30.24 -43.76
N ASN A 809 -10.71 -30.77 -42.55
CA ASN A 809 -10.79 -32.17 -42.19
C ASN A 809 -11.88 -32.34 -41.15
N PHE A 810 -12.51 -33.51 -41.14
CA PHE A 810 -13.52 -33.84 -40.15
C PHE A 810 -13.41 -35.31 -39.73
N TYR A 811 -13.67 -35.53 -38.44
CA TYR A 811 -13.46 -36.78 -37.72
C TYR A 811 -14.75 -37.15 -37.00
N THR A 812 -15.12 -38.42 -36.98
CA THR A 812 -16.27 -38.91 -36.21
C THR A 812 -15.91 -40.15 -35.40
N TRP A 813 -16.60 -40.33 -34.28
CA TRP A 813 -16.50 -41.48 -33.41
C TRP A 813 -17.80 -41.69 -32.63
N GLY A 814 -17.91 -42.85 -31.98
CA GLY A 814 -19.11 -43.29 -31.32
C GLY A 814 -19.71 -44.56 -31.93
N THR A 815 -20.91 -44.89 -31.48
CA THR A 815 -21.65 -46.07 -31.94
C THR A 815 -22.34 -45.78 -33.27
N ASN A 816 -22.28 -46.73 -34.22
CA ASN A 816 -23.04 -46.65 -35.48
C ASN A 816 -22.77 -45.39 -36.33
N VAL A 817 -21.51 -44.97 -36.43
CA VAL A 817 -21.08 -43.83 -37.25
C VAL A 817 -20.89 -44.18 -38.73
N SER A 818 -21.03 -43.20 -39.62
CA SER A 818 -20.72 -43.35 -41.06
C SER A 818 -19.50 -42.53 -41.44
N LEU A 819 -18.59 -43.09 -42.25
CA LEU A 819 -17.37 -42.40 -42.68
C LEU A 819 -17.49 -41.68 -44.03
N GLY A 820 -18.61 -41.84 -44.74
CA GLY A 820 -18.78 -41.27 -46.08
C GLY A 820 -17.97 -41.98 -47.18
N ASP A 821 -17.50 -43.20 -46.90
CA ASP A 821 -16.64 -44.03 -47.76
C ASP A 821 -17.44 -45.06 -48.59
N GLY A 822 -18.76 -45.01 -48.54
CA GLY A 822 -19.68 -45.93 -49.20
C GLY A 822 -20.01 -47.19 -48.40
N PHE A 823 -19.38 -47.38 -47.23
CA PHE A 823 -19.68 -48.51 -46.34
C PHE A 823 -20.72 -48.14 -45.28
N GLY A 824 -21.43 -49.16 -44.79
CA GLY A 824 -22.47 -49.01 -43.77
C GLY A 824 -21.96 -48.47 -42.43
N PHE A 825 -22.87 -48.30 -41.48
CA PHE A 825 -22.54 -47.83 -40.14
C PHE A 825 -21.57 -48.76 -39.42
N SER A 826 -20.68 -48.19 -38.62
CA SER A 826 -19.74 -48.95 -37.77
C SER A 826 -19.45 -48.21 -36.48
N THR A 827 -19.15 -48.94 -35.41
CA THR A 827 -18.69 -48.32 -34.16
C THR A 827 -17.22 -47.97 -34.24
N LYS A 828 -16.87 -46.75 -33.82
CA LYS A 828 -15.49 -46.25 -33.75
C LYS A 828 -15.22 -45.73 -32.35
N SER A 829 -14.29 -46.37 -31.66
CA SER A 829 -13.87 -45.94 -30.31
C SER A 829 -12.73 -44.92 -30.33
N TYR A 830 -12.21 -44.56 -31.52
CA TYR A 830 -11.25 -43.46 -31.73
C TYR A 830 -11.79 -42.50 -32.77
N ALA A 831 -11.41 -41.23 -32.69
CA ALA A 831 -11.72 -40.21 -33.68
C ALA A 831 -11.19 -40.63 -35.05
N THR A 832 -12.10 -41.05 -35.93
CA THR A 832 -11.77 -41.61 -37.24
C THR A 832 -12.03 -40.57 -38.31
N LYS A 833 -11.02 -40.30 -39.14
CA LYS A 833 -11.14 -39.34 -40.25
C LYS A 833 -12.20 -39.82 -41.24
N MET A 834 -13.13 -38.94 -41.58
CA MET A 834 -14.16 -39.21 -42.58
C MET A 834 -13.67 -38.82 -43.98
N ARG A 835 -14.29 -39.36 -45.03
CA ARG A 835 -14.03 -38.97 -46.42
C ARG A 835 -14.69 -37.62 -46.71
N ALA A 836 -13.93 -36.66 -47.26
CA ALA A 836 -14.44 -35.36 -47.70
C ALA A 836 -15.56 -35.50 -48.76
N PRO A 837 -16.62 -34.65 -48.75
CA PRO A 837 -17.62 -34.67 -49.82
C PRO A 837 -17.01 -34.26 -51.16
N LEU A 838 -17.45 -34.89 -52.24
CA LEU A 838 -17.00 -34.53 -53.56
C LEU A 838 -17.53 -33.12 -53.92
N GLY A 839 -16.63 -32.18 -54.25
CA GLY A 839 -17.00 -30.83 -54.66
C GLY A 839 -17.32 -29.85 -53.53
N ILE A 840 -16.93 -30.19 -52.29
CA ILE A 840 -16.97 -29.28 -51.14
C ILE A 840 -15.96 -28.14 -51.28
N THR A 841 -16.32 -26.96 -50.79
CA THR A 841 -15.45 -25.79 -50.70
C THR A 841 -14.99 -25.59 -49.26
N PHE A 842 -13.68 -25.53 -49.05
CA PHE A 842 -13.10 -25.36 -47.73
C PHE A 842 -12.70 -23.91 -47.44
N PRO A 843 -12.56 -23.50 -46.16
CA PRO A 843 -13.00 -24.25 -44.98
C PRO A 843 -14.54 -24.38 -44.95
N ILE A 844 -15.06 -25.45 -44.34
CA ILE A 844 -16.48 -25.52 -44.01
C ILE A 844 -16.83 -24.40 -43.03
N LYS A 845 -18.11 -24.08 -43.00
CA LYS A 845 -18.65 -22.95 -42.25
C LYS A 845 -19.60 -23.37 -41.14
N GLN A 846 -20.17 -24.58 -41.24
CA GLN A 846 -20.98 -25.17 -40.19
C GLN A 846 -20.95 -26.70 -40.30
N GLN A 847 -21.06 -27.38 -39.15
CA GLN A 847 -21.30 -28.82 -39.07
C GLN A 847 -22.38 -29.10 -38.02
N GLU A 848 -23.18 -30.13 -38.23
CA GLU A 848 -24.17 -30.62 -37.25
C GLU A 848 -24.26 -32.15 -37.28
N ILE A 849 -24.73 -32.72 -36.18
CA ILE A 849 -24.93 -34.15 -36.03
C ILE A 849 -26.28 -34.45 -35.37
N ASN A 850 -26.93 -35.53 -35.81
CA ASN A 850 -28.10 -36.09 -35.14
C ASN A 850 -27.88 -37.60 -34.93
N ASN A 851 -28.56 -38.19 -33.95
CA ASN A 851 -28.47 -39.60 -33.64
C ASN A 851 -29.83 -40.17 -33.24
N ASP A 852 -30.35 -41.06 -34.09
CA ASP A 852 -31.51 -41.89 -33.81
C ASP A 852 -31.17 -43.34 -34.15
N THR A 853 -30.36 -43.97 -33.29
CA THR A 853 -29.70 -45.28 -33.42
C THR A 853 -28.51 -45.30 -34.35
N TYR A 854 -28.60 -44.54 -35.44
CA TYR A 854 -27.57 -44.34 -36.44
C TYR A 854 -27.38 -42.85 -36.64
N SER A 855 -26.14 -42.42 -36.88
CA SER A 855 -25.82 -41.01 -37.00
C SER A 855 -26.20 -40.41 -38.36
N SER A 856 -26.69 -39.18 -38.34
CA SER A 856 -26.88 -38.29 -39.49
C SER A 856 -25.94 -37.11 -39.35
N TYR A 857 -25.31 -36.68 -40.44
CA TYR A 857 -24.36 -35.58 -40.46
C TYR A 857 -24.77 -34.54 -41.49
N TYR A 858 -24.50 -33.27 -41.17
CA TYR A 858 -24.77 -32.12 -42.01
C TYR A 858 -23.55 -31.22 -42.03
N LEU A 859 -23.13 -30.76 -43.21
CA LEU A 859 -22.04 -29.80 -43.38
C LEU A 859 -22.51 -28.66 -44.27
N ARG A 860 -22.19 -27.41 -43.92
CA ARG A 860 -22.28 -26.27 -44.85
C ARG A 860 -20.88 -25.82 -45.23
N ASP A 861 -20.62 -25.74 -46.53
CA ASP A 861 -19.34 -25.31 -47.08
C ASP A 861 -19.26 -23.77 -47.23
N SER A 862 -18.07 -23.23 -47.52
CA SER A 862 -17.88 -21.78 -47.69
C SER A 862 -18.60 -21.17 -48.90
N ALA A 863 -19.12 -21.98 -49.81
CA ALA A 863 -19.95 -21.54 -50.92
C ALA A 863 -21.46 -21.57 -50.59
N GLY A 864 -21.82 -21.98 -49.37
CA GLY A 864 -23.21 -22.13 -48.91
C GLY A 864 -23.88 -23.42 -49.38
N LYS A 865 -23.12 -24.41 -49.89
CA LYS A 865 -23.66 -25.74 -50.22
C LYS A 865 -23.80 -26.56 -48.96
N VAL A 866 -24.91 -27.30 -48.86
CA VAL A 866 -25.14 -28.23 -47.76
C VAL A 866 -24.90 -29.66 -48.23
N PHE A 867 -24.16 -30.43 -47.44
CA PHE A 867 -23.87 -31.84 -47.66
C PHE A 867 -24.43 -32.67 -46.52
N VAL A 868 -25.01 -33.82 -46.86
CA VAL A 868 -25.65 -34.72 -45.90
C VAL A 868 -25.10 -36.14 -46.02
N LEU A 869 -25.06 -36.86 -44.90
CA LEU A 869 -24.56 -38.23 -44.80
C LEU A 869 -25.26 -38.99 -43.68
N GLY A 870 -25.43 -40.30 -43.85
CA GLY A 870 -25.77 -41.21 -42.77
C GLY A 870 -27.22 -41.64 -42.74
N ASN A 871 -27.79 -41.67 -41.55
CA ASN A 871 -29.14 -42.14 -41.28
C ASN A 871 -30.20 -41.20 -41.86
N ASN A 872 -31.24 -41.79 -42.44
CA ASN A 872 -32.32 -41.07 -43.09
C ASN A 872 -33.68 -41.77 -42.89
N ASN A 873 -33.81 -42.65 -41.89
CA ASN A 873 -35.04 -43.43 -41.66
C ASN A 873 -36.31 -42.57 -41.55
N TRP A 874 -36.19 -41.31 -41.11
CA TRP A 874 -37.28 -40.35 -40.95
C TRP A 874 -37.25 -39.23 -41.99
N GLY A 875 -36.44 -39.37 -43.05
CA GLY A 875 -36.24 -38.32 -44.04
C GLY A 875 -35.40 -37.14 -43.55
N GLN A 876 -34.69 -37.28 -42.42
CA GLN A 876 -33.94 -36.20 -41.79
C GLN A 876 -32.81 -35.62 -42.64
N LEU A 877 -32.34 -36.33 -43.68
CA LEU A 877 -31.34 -35.79 -44.61
C LEU A 877 -31.96 -34.87 -45.69
N GLY A 878 -33.29 -34.79 -45.79
CA GLY A 878 -33.97 -33.88 -46.72
C GLY A 878 -33.84 -34.27 -48.20
N ILE A 879 -33.48 -35.51 -48.52
CA ILE A 879 -33.20 -35.98 -49.90
C ILE A 879 -34.43 -36.52 -50.65
N GLY A 880 -35.65 -36.30 -50.13
CA GLY A 880 -36.88 -36.79 -50.74
C GLY A 880 -37.05 -38.33 -50.73
N SER A 881 -36.32 -39.03 -49.86
CA SER A 881 -36.47 -40.47 -49.60
C SER A 881 -36.16 -40.76 -48.12
N THR A 882 -36.40 -41.99 -47.66
CA THR A 882 -36.00 -42.47 -46.32
C THR A 882 -34.79 -43.41 -46.37
N ASN A 883 -34.08 -43.47 -47.51
CA ASN A 883 -32.93 -44.35 -47.67
C ASN A 883 -31.70 -43.74 -47.01
N ASN A 884 -30.97 -44.56 -46.24
CA ASN A 884 -29.68 -44.18 -45.68
C ASN A 884 -28.66 -43.93 -46.80
N ILE A 885 -27.74 -43.01 -46.55
CA ILE A 885 -26.72 -42.58 -47.49
C ILE A 885 -25.34 -42.79 -46.88
N PHE A 886 -24.47 -43.53 -47.55
CA PHE A 886 -23.14 -43.89 -47.05
C PHE A 886 -21.98 -43.15 -47.73
N SER A 887 -22.30 -42.27 -48.68
CA SER A 887 -21.37 -41.35 -49.34
C SER A 887 -22.00 -39.97 -49.33
N TRP A 888 -21.24 -38.93 -48.99
CA TRP A 888 -21.78 -37.57 -48.90
C TRP A 888 -22.53 -37.15 -50.16
N LEU A 889 -23.73 -36.59 -49.96
CA LEU A 889 -24.54 -36.04 -51.03
C LEU A 889 -24.75 -34.53 -50.82
N PRO A 890 -24.52 -33.69 -51.84
CA PRO A 890 -24.97 -32.31 -51.79
C PRO A 890 -26.50 -32.26 -51.94
N ILE A 891 -27.17 -31.49 -51.09
CA ILE A 891 -28.58 -31.15 -51.29
C ILE A 891 -28.67 -29.90 -52.17
N THR A 892 -29.45 -29.98 -53.25
CA THR A 892 -29.65 -28.88 -54.21
C THR A 892 -31.09 -28.39 -54.26
N ILE A 893 -31.99 -29.07 -53.55
CA ILE A 893 -33.42 -28.86 -53.53
C ILE A 893 -33.92 -28.97 -52.08
N VAL A 894 -34.80 -28.08 -51.66
CA VAL A 894 -35.56 -28.15 -50.39
C VAL A 894 -37.01 -28.46 -50.72
N ASN A 895 -37.62 -29.35 -49.94
CA ASN A 895 -39.06 -29.52 -49.92
C ASN A 895 -39.65 -28.53 -48.90
N GLU A 896 -40.47 -27.61 -49.39
CA GLU A 896 -41.14 -26.60 -48.56
C GLU A 896 -42.64 -26.90 -48.53
N GLN A 897 -43.23 -26.92 -47.34
CA GLN A 897 -44.68 -26.93 -47.19
C GLN A 897 -45.21 -25.51 -47.47
N PRO A 898 -46.15 -25.30 -48.39
CA PRO A 898 -46.68 -23.97 -48.66
C PRO A 898 -47.42 -23.39 -47.44
N ASP A 899 -47.24 -22.09 -47.15
CA ASP A 899 -47.93 -21.35 -46.08
C ASP A 899 -49.47 -21.20 -46.26
N VAL A 900 -50.08 -21.97 -47.15
CA VAL A 900 -51.53 -21.92 -47.42
C VAL A 900 -52.25 -22.95 -46.55
N ALA A 901 -53.08 -22.48 -45.63
CA ALA A 901 -53.91 -23.32 -44.77
C ALA A 901 -54.71 -24.35 -45.61
N GLY A 902 -54.52 -25.65 -45.32
CA GLY A 902 -55.25 -26.74 -45.97
C GLY A 902 -54.56 -27.41 -47.17
N VAL A 903 -53.33 -27.01 -47.54
CA VAL A 903 -52.53 -27.66 -48.58
C VAL A 903 -51.31 -28.34 -47.94
N GLN A 904 -51.24 -29.68 -47.98
CA GLN A 904 -50.14 -30.49 -47.41
C GLN A 904 -49.22 -31.12 -48.48
N THR A 905 -49.25 -30.65 -49.72
CA THR A 905 -48.34 -31.14 -50.76
C THR A 905 -47.07 -30.31 -50.77
N ASP A 906 -45.95 -30.92 -50.35
CA ASP A 906 -44.61 -30.34 -50.42
C ASP A 906 -44.25 -29.90 -51.84
N VAL A 907 -43.64 -28.72 -51.96
CA VAL A 907 -43.13 -28.20 -53.23
C VAL A 907 -41.60 -28.25 -53.20
N ALA A 908 -41.03 -29.00 -54.14
CA ALA A 908 -39.59 -29.05 -54.36
C ALA A 908 -39.10 -27.73 -55.00
N LYS A 909 -38.23 -26.99 -54.31
CA LYS A 909 -37.62 -25.74 -54.80
C LYS A 909 -36.10 -25.80 -54.70
N PRO A 910 -35.33 -25.19 -55.63
CA PRO A 910 -33.89 -25.03 -55.47
C PRO A 910 -33.57 -24.28 -54.17
N ILE A 911 -32.48 -24.66 -53.49
CA ILE A 911 -31.96 -23.89 -52.34
C ILE A 911 -31.56 -22.50 -52.85
N LYS A 912 -32.34 -21.46 -52.50
CA LYS A 912 -32.02 -20.08 -52.87
C LYS A 912 -30.91 -19.55 -51.96
N ARG A 913 -29.92 -18.85 -52.52
CA ARG A 913 -29.16 -17.84 -51.76
C ARG A 913 -30.11 -16.67 -51.49
N LEU A 914 -30.57 -16.50 -50.26
CA LEU A 914 -31.34 -15.33 -49.85
C LEU A 914 -30.36 -14.19 -49.56
N HIS A 915 -30.31 -13.19 -50.45
CA HIS A 915 -29.80 -11.87 -50.10
C HIS A 915 -30.96 -11.09 -49.47
N GLY A 916 -30.83 -10.74 -48.20
CA GLY A 916 -31.76 -9.89 -47.47
C GLY A 916 -32.80 -10.65 -46.63
N PHE A 917 -32.78 -10.38 -45.32
CA PHE A 917 -33.84 -10.57 -44.32
C PHE A 917 -34.91 -11.61 -44.64
N GLN A 918 -34.56 -12.90 -44.60
CA GLN A 918 -35.41 -13.96 -44.05
C GLN A 918 -34.49 -15.11 -43.58
N GLN A 919 -34.54 -15.41 -42.28
CA GLN A 919 -33.84 -16.56 -41.70
C GLN A 919 -34.35 -17.85 -42.35
N ILE A 920 -33.49 -18.57 -43.07
CA ILE A 920 -33.67 -20.02 -43.17
C ILE A 920 -33.23 -20.57 -41.83
N ILE A 921 -34.22 -20.83 -40.99
CA ILE A 921 -34.07 -21.64 -39.81
C ILE A 921 -33.84 -23.09 -40.30
N MET A 922 -32.62 -23.62 -40.23
CA MET A 922 -32.42 -25.07 -40.26
C MET A 922 -32.87 -25.64 -38.90
N ILE A 923 -34.19 -25.69 -38.66
CA ILE A 923 -34.75 -26.67 -37.73
C ILE A 923 -34.77 -27.98 -38.51
N LEU A 924 -33.72 -28.77 -38.37
CA LEU A 924 -33.71 -30.17 -38.80
C LEU A 924 -33.68 -31.10 -37.59
N THR A 925 -34.61 -30.88 -36.67
CA THR A 925 -35.07 -31.86 -35.69
C THR A 925 -36.55 -31.60 -35.38
N TRP A 926 -37.42 -31.95 -36.33
CA TRP A 926 -38.81 -32.29 -35.99
C TRP A 926 -38.81 -33.70 -35.41
N HIS A 927 -39.09 -33.84 -34.11
CA HIS A 927 -39.62 -35.08 -33.56
C HIS A 927 -40.97 -34.77 -32.89
N LEU A 928 -42.01 -35.29 -33.53
CA LEU A 928 -43.43 -35.36 -33.19
C LEU A 928 -43.77 -35.36 -31.67
N PHE A 929 -44.76 -34.57 -31.25
CA PHE A 929 -46.18 -34.96 -31.09
C PHE A 929 -47.01 -33.78 -30.52
N ILE A 930 -48.07 -33.39 -31.23
CA ILE A 930 -49.38 -33.04 -30.61
C ILE A 930 -50.29 -34.23 -30.90
#